data_AF-A0A9D7NTT3-F1
#
_entry.id   AF-A0A9D7NTT3-F1
#
_cell.length_a   1.000
_cell.length_b   1.000
_cell.length_c   1.000
_cell.angle_alpha   90.00
_cell.angle_beta   90.00
_cell.angle_gamma   90.00
#
_symmetry.space_group_name_H-M   'P 1'
#
loop_
_entity.id
_entity.type
_entity.pdbx_description
1 polymer ?
#
loop_
_entity_poly.entity_id
_entity_poly.type
_entity_poly.pdbx_seq_one_letter_code
_entity_poly.pdbx_strand_id
1 'polypeptide(L)'
;MNNYSATRLFQITLMMLLAHTAGAQWRNTFEIAFNDRVATGHFTTLNLPPNNSLGAYNDLTYSLEALIIMYELNGDLQLLDYLVNNIDFLISHRDDLQPIPILNHQGVPTPSWSSTYLSVGSRYNFLLHDAMIMFPMAEFIRVVKQSPPSVQSRVANIANGVFYHGWTFLEIATDLESKIYQTFAFHENDWRTMGEVPVGTGMYRYNCTLPSICNTVPCSQIHKRKYLPVNMQAFVGRVHLSMSKATSATNTERREYYENKARRLGNITRWNMVAHTPSQSNHYIWPYWVGDNSDGWPDACYTYGSTIFNQDKIEDLGHSIYVAAFAHELFQAGTKISASSAIPIFDGTDMLRTSQTLVNSYLKPLQFYERIDRTGSVTYPNYDVIGDYPGSLELLSQWLPYATFDRDLYQVLNEIYTRKAIFKISGGATYVLGLAYCAKYLGVLNPVHIARHGAASEWRGCAIADFDGNGIPEIAMVRNFDGDIYLNTWDRSIRMGEMQHYQTLDFGSASDWVGLAAGRLNTTVKNYLVGVRRFDKKIFVFENVSGTMQQIATYTLPSSIQPTALTVFRPLGMAKDHIVVGSSNGLVHLLSYSPGSPTLQLIGTYSTSYTSSIVGLSGGLFGTNTRANGLLAIAYQNGNVLVTKMNTGMTLFTQVSQSFSFGTNPNWMALTTGDFAPEHVGQELVASSRTDGKLYFLRFNASSSLLSILGSEPMVRPVVSGGITNYLRHEVIASGNLNVDALRCSKDELVVLRNADGWAFVYEVNLGADCVKSSGYPHSYLKEKIGHALQATESMMIYPNPVSGNMITLDQVKSGARIEIRSSDGTLVKTFGANYNGSCEFDVSDLPSGHYVVHCMEGDQLRITRLVVVR
;
A
#
# COMPACT_ATOMS: atom_id res chain seq x y z
N MET A 1 24.39 -14.77 -35.94
CA MET A 1 24.52 -14.21 -34.58
C MET A 1 23.70 -12.92 -34.33
N ASN A 2 22.76 -12.51 -35.20
CA ASN A 2 22.01 -11.24 -35.05
C ASN A 2 20.54 -11.35 -34.59
N ASN A 3 20.01 -12.56 -34.34
CA ASN A 3 18.60 -12.72 -33.96
C ASN A 3 18.33 -12.57 -32.45
N TYR A 4 19.36 -12.66 -31.60
CA TYR A 4 19.21 -12.54 -30.14
C TYR A 4 19.00 -11.10 -29.65
N SER A 5 19.44 -10.08 -30.41
CA SER A 5 19.29 -8.67 -30.03
C SER A 5 17.89 -8.12 -30.33
N ALA A 6 17.29 -8.50 -31.46
CA ALA A 6 15.96 -8.06 -31.86
C ALA A 6 14.86 -8.60 -30.94
N THR A 7 14.95 -9.87 -30.51
CA THR A 7 13.99 -10.46 -29.56
C THR A 7 14.07 -9.81 -28.19
N ARG A 8 15.27 -9.48 -27.70
CA ARG A 8 15.43 -8.73 -26.44
C ARG A 8 14.90 -7.30 -26.55
N LEU A 9 15.16 -6.61 -27.65
CA LEU A 9 14.66 -5.26 -27.86
C LEU A 9 13.13 -5.24 -27.92
N PHE A 10 12.52 -6.19 -28.64
CA PHE A 10 11.07 -6.35 -28.70
C PHE A 10 10.46 -6.69 -27.33
N GLN A 11 11.08 -7.59 -26.56
CA GLN A 11 10.65 -7.91 -25.20
C GLN A 11 10.74 -6.71 -24.26
N ILE A 12 11.80 -5.90 -24.36
CA ILE A 12 11.97 -4.68 -23.56
C ILE A 12 10.93 -3.61 -23.95
N THR A 13 10.71 -3.38 -25.25
CA THR A 13 9.69 -2.45 -25.73
C THR A 13 8.28 -2.89 -25.35
N LEU A 14 7.98 -4.18 -25.45
CA LEU A 14 6.70 -4.76 -25.04
C LEU A 14 6.51 -4.66 -23.52
N MET A 15 7.56 -4.92 -22.72
CA MET A 15 7.51 -4.72 -21.26
C MET A 15 7.29 -3.26 -20.88
N MET A 16 7.91 -2.31 -21.59
CA MET A 16 7.66 -0.87 -21.39
C MET A 16 6.24 -0.47 -21.79
N LEU A 17 5.70 -1.02 -22.89
CA LEU A 17 4.33 -0.77 -23.33
C LEU A 17 3.30 -1.34 -22.35
N LEU A 18 3.56 -2.54 -21.79
CA LEU A 18 2.70 -3.21 -20.82
C LEU A 18 2.75 -2.57 -19.42
N ALA A 19 3.90 -2.03 -19.01
CA ALA A 19 3.99 -1.21 -17.79
C ALA A 19 3.17 0.08 -17.93
N HIS A 20 3.08 0.63 -19.16
CA HIS A 20 2.29 1.83 -19.45
C HIS A 20 0.77 1.60 -19.36
N THR A 21 0.27 0.39 -19.66
CA THR A 21 -1.18 0.10 -19.63
C THR A 21 -1.73 -0.17 -18.23
N ALA A 22 -0.96 -0.77 -17.33
CA ALA A 22 -1.38 -1.00 -15.93
C ALA A 22 -1.44 0.30 -15.11
N GLY A 23 -0.59 1.29 -15.41
CA GLY A 23 -0.63 2.63 -14.81
C GLY A 23 -1.72 3.55 -15.39
N ALA A 24 -2.36 3.18 -16.51
CA ALA A 24 -3.32 4.03 -17.20
C ALA A 24 -4.61 4.25 -16.40
N GLN A 25 -5.02 3.31 -15.55
CA GLN A 25 -6.22 3.48 -14.74
C GLN A 25 -6.02 4.51 -13.63
N TRP A 26 -4.97 4.37 -12.81
CA TRP A 26 -4.70 5.37 -11.78
C TRP A 26 -4.38 6.72 -12.36
N ARG A 27 -3.74 6.76 -13.52
CA ARG A 27 -3.57 7.99 -14.28
C ARG A 27 -4.93 8.62 -14.60
N ASN A 28 -5.88 7.88 -15.18
CA ASN A 28 -7.19 8.42 -15.51
C ASN A 28 -7.97 8.83 -14.25
N THR A 29 -7.95 8.03 -13.18
CA THR A 29 -8.60 8.37 -11.91
C THR A 29 -7.98 9.61 -11.28
N PHE A 30 -6.65 9.71 -11.31
CA PHE A 30 -5.91 10.90 -10.89
C PHE A 30 -6.30 12.12 -11.73
N GLU A 31 -6.31 12.00 -13.06
CA GLU A 31 -6.67 13.09 -13.98
C GLU A 31 -8.12 13.55 -13.76
N ILE A 32 -9.07 12.62 -13.59
CA ILE A 32 -10.47 12.96 -13.27
C ILE A 32 -10.54 13.70 -11.93
N ALA A 33 -9.93 13.15 -10.87
CA ALA A 33 -9.95 13.76 -9.55
C ALA A 33 -9.24 15.13 -9.53
N PHE A 34 -8.13 15.25 -10.25
CA PHE A 34 -7.36 16.48 -10.39
C PHE A 34 -8.15 17.53 -11.17
N ASN A 35 -8.72 17.16 -12.33
CA ASN A 35 -9.51 18.06 -13.16
C ASN A 35 -10.80 18.51 -12.48
N ASP A 36 -11.46 17.65 -11.71
CA ASP A 36 -12.63 18.03 -10.90
C ASP A 36 -12.26 19.11 -9.88
N ARG A 37 -11.09 19.00 -9.25
CA ARG A 37 -10.56 20.05 -8.36
C ARG A 37 -10.19 21.33 -9.10
N VAL A 38 -9.65 21.23 -10.32
CA VAL A 38 -9.38 22.41 -11.17
C VAL A 38 -10.70 23.10 -11.52
N ALA A 39 -11.73 22.34 -11.90
CA ALA A 39 -13.04 22.86 -12.29
C ALA A 39 -13.81 23.49 -11.11
N THR A 40 -13.68 22.95 -9.90
CA THR A 40 -14.28 23.48 -8.68
C THR A 40 -13.54 24.69 -8.09
N GLY A 41 -12.50 25.18 -8.77
CA GLY A 41 -11.80 26.40 -8.38
C GLY A 41 -10.75 26.22 -7.29
N HIS A 42 -10.48 24.99 -6.85
CA HIS A 42 -9.45 24.72 -5.84
C HIS A 42 -8.02 25.07 -6.31
N PHE A 43 -7.79 25.16 -7.63
CA PHE A 43 -6.50 25.55 -8.22
C PHE A 43 -6.49 26.91 -8.92
N THR A 44 -7.66 27.47 -9.26
CA THR A 44 -7.76 28.68 -10.10
C THR A 44 -8.36 29.87 -9.36
N THR A 45 -9.04 29.65 -8.24
CA THR A 45 -9.65 30.69 -7.41
C THR A 45 -9.48 30.34 -5.94
N LEU A 46 -8.23 30.13 -5.50
CA LEU A 46 -7.91 30.36 -4.10
C LEU A 46 -8.11 31.86 -3.85
N ASN A 47 -9.35 32.25 -3.57
CA ASN A 47 -9.63 33.33 -2.63
C ASN A 47 -9.00 32.86 -1.32
N LEU A 48 -7.67 32.97 -1.20
CA LEU A 48 -7.00 32.86 0.08
C LEU A 48 -7.80 33.82 0.97
N PRO A 49 -8.50 33.31 1.99
CA PRO A 49 -9.19 34.21 2.88
C PRO A 49 -8.15 35.23 3.37
N PRO A 50 -8.52 36.50 3.63
CA PRO A 50 -7.57 37.58 3.92
C PRO A 50 -6.63 37.30 5.12
N ASN A 51 -6.83 36.19 5.83
CA ASN A 51 -6.05 35.65 6.93
C ASN A 51 -4.99 34.58 6.54
N ASN A 52 -4.77 34.26 5.26
CA ASN A 52 -3.78 33.24 4.83
C ASN A 52 -3.94 31.93 5.64
N SER A 53 -5.14 31.34 5.66
CA SER A 53 -5.46 30.21 6.54
C SER A 53 -4.66 28.94 6.18
N LEU A 54 -4.18 28.22 7.21
CA LEU A 54 -3.37 27.00 7.10
C LEU A 54 -3.91 25.97 6.11
N GLY A 55 -5.23 25.78 6.11
CA GLY A 55 -5.88 24.72 5.35
C GLY A 55 -5.67 24.87 3.85
N ALA A 56 -5.64 26.11 3.34
CA ALA A 56 -5.49 26.38 1.92
C ALA A 56 -4.09 26.01 1.39
N TYR A 57 -3.04 26.27 2.17
CA TYR A 57 -1.66 25.93 1.78
C TYR A 57 -1.36 24.44 1.90
N ASN A 58 -1.94 23.78 2.91
CA ASN A 58 -1.79 22.33 3.09
C ASN A 58 -2.42 21.57 1.91
N ASP A 59 -3.64 21.95 1.52
CA ASP A 59 -4.31 21.31 0.39
C ASP A 59 -3.55 21.54 -0.94
N LEU A 60 -3.06 22.75 -1.19
CA LEU A 60 -2.30 22.99 -2.41
C LEU A 60 -1.00 22.17 -2.42
N THR A 61 -0.27 22.10 -1.31
CA THR A 61 1.00 21.37 -1.20
C THR A 61 0.87 19.90 -1.62
N TYR A 62 -0.12 19.17 -1.09
CA TYR A 62 -0.30 17.75 -1.43
C TYR A 62 -0.64 17.54 -2.90
N SER A 63 -1.42 18.45 -3.48
CA SER A 63 -1.74 18.39 -4.90
C SER A 63 -0.51 18.58 -5.78
N LEU A 64 0.37 19.53 -5.41
CA LEU A 64 1.60 19.80 -6.14
C LEU A 64 2.62 18.65 -6.00
N GLU A 65 2.71 18.03 -4.81
CA GLU A 65 3.50 16.80 -4.61
C GLU A 65 2.97 15.66 -5.52
N ALA A 66 1.65 15.53 -5.64
CA ALA A 66 1.03 14.53 -6.50
C ALA A 66 1.33 14.73 -7.99
N LEU A 67 1.36 15.98 -8.48
CA LEU A 67 1.76 16.31 -9.85
C LEU A 67 3.20 15.89 -10.15
N ILE A 68 4.12 16.11 -9.21
CA ILE A 68 5.52 15.70 -9.33
C ILE A 68 5.62 14.18 -9.43
N ILE A 69 4.95 13.45 -8.55
CA ILE A 69 4.94 11.99 -8.55
C ILE A 69 4.42 11.44 -9.88
N MET A 70 3.31 12.00 -10.37
CA MET A 70 2.73 11.56 -11.64
C MET A 70 3.63 11.90 -12.82
N TYR A 71 4.27 13.07 -12.83
CA TYR A 71 5.26 13.43 -13.85
C TYR A 71 6.44 12.44 -13.85
N GLU A 72 7.00 12.10 -12.69
CA GLU A 72 8.08 11.11 -12.61
C GLU A 72 7.66 9.73 -13.14
N LEU A 73 6.38 9.38 -13.00
CA LEU A 73 5.83 8.11 -13.46
C LEU A 73 5.59 8.08 -14.98
N ASN A 74 5.13 9.18 -15.58
CA ASN A 74 4.63 9.19 -16.96
C ASN A 74 5.36 10.11 -17.95
N GLY A 75 6.19 11.04 -17.46
CA GLY A 75 6.91 12.03 -18.26
C GLY A 75 6.03 13.10 -18.92
N ASP A 76 4.76 13.25 -18.50
CA ASP A 76 3.81 14.18 -19.10
C ASP A 76 4.11 15.64 -18.69
N LEU A 77 4.60 16.42 -19.65
CA LEU A 77 4.99 17.80 -19.44
C LEU A 77 3.83 18.73 -19.06
N GLN A 78 2.57 18.36 -19.35
CA GLN A 78 1.42 19.17 -18.92
C GLN A 78 1.32 19.23 -17.39
N LEU A 79 1.71 18.15 -16.69
CA LEU A 79 1.73 18.12 -15.22
C LEU A 79 2.71 19.14 -14.65
N LEU A 80 3.87 19.32 -15.30
CA LEU A 80 4.83 20.36 -14.91
C LEU A 80 4.32 21.77 -15.22
N ASP A 81 3.59 21.97 -16.32
CA ASP A 81 2.96 23.27 -16.59
C ASP A 81 1.92 23.62 -15.51
N TYR A 82 1.07 22.67 -15.11
CA TYR A 82 0.13 22.86 -14.00
C TYR A 82 0.86 23.19 -12.69
N LEU A 83 1.94 22.48 -12.40
CA LEU A 83 2.77 22.72 -11.22
C LEU A 83 3.35 24.14 -11.23
N VAL A 84 3.95 24.56 -12.34
CA VAL A 84 4.55 25.91 -12.49
C VAL A 84 3.50 27.01 -12.36
N ASN A 85 2.31 26.84 -12.94
CA ASN A 85 1.22 27.82 -12.80
C ASN A 85 0.85 28.06 -11.32
N ASN A 86 0.84 27.00 -10.51
CA ASN A 86 0.55 27.09 -9.08
C ASN A 86 1.73 27.60 -8.25
N ILE A 87 2.96 27.26 -8.64
CA ILE A 87 4.17 27.82 -8.01
C ILE A 87 4.25 29.32 -8.24
N ASP A 88 3.96 29.80 -9.46
CA ASP A 88 3.89 31.23 -9.78
C ASP A 88 2.88 31.97 -8.88
N PHE A 89 1.70 31.38 -8.69
CA PHE A 89 0.71 31.89 -7.75
C PHE A 89 1.25 31.92 -6.31
N LEU A 90 1.84 30.84 -5.81
CA LEU A 90 2.39 30.78 -4.45
C LEU A 90 3.49 31.81 -4.21
N ILE A 91 4.43 31.94 -5.15
CA ILE A 91 5.53 32.91 -5.08
C ILE A 91 5.00 34.34 -5.10
N SER A 92 3.97 34.62 -5.91
CA SER A 92 3.36 35.96 -5.94
C SER A 92 2.71 36.39 -4.62
N HIS A 93 2.46 35.44 -3.72
CA HIS A 93 1.91 35.70 -2.39
C HIS A 93 2.98 35.70 -1.27
N ARG A 94 4.27 35.57 -1.59
CA ARG A 94 5.34 35.73 -0.59
C ARG A 94 5.35 37.17 -0.07
N ASP A 95 5.47 37.35 1.24
CA ASP A 95 5.19 38.64 1.91
C ASP A 95 6.00 39.82 1.34
N ASP A 96 7.24 39.60 0.93
CA ASP A 96 8.16 40.59 0.36
C ASP A 96 8.02 40.81 -1.16
N LEU A 97 7.26 39.97 -1.87
CA LEU A 97 7.10 40.04 -3.33
C LEU A 97 5.75 40.59 -3.77
N GLN A 98 4.82 40.78 -2.84
CA GLN A 98 3.52 41.36 -3.15
C GLN A 98 3.64 42.84 -3.53
N PRO A 99 2.77 43.37 -4.42
CA PRO A 99 2.76 44.78 -4.79
C PRO A 99 2.65 45.72 -3.58
N ILE A 100 1.92 45.28 -2.54
CA ILE A 100 1.89 45.88 -1.22
C ILE A 100 2.51 44.85 -0.27
N PRO A 101 3.77 45.01 0.17
CA PRO A 101 4.43 44.04 1.02
C PRO A 101 3.65 43.81 2.31
N ILE A 102 3.50 42.54 2.66
CA ILE A 102 2.80 42.14 3.87
C ILE A 102 3.77 42.21 5.04
N LEU A 103 3.41 42.97 6.08
CA LEU A 103 4.20 43.09 7.28
C LEU A 103 3.88 41.95 8.25
N ASN A 104 4.92 41.33 8.80
CA ASN A 104 4.78 40.37 9.89
C ASN A 104 4.61 41.07 11.25
N HIS A 105 4.63 40.32 12.35
CA HIS A 105 4.45 40.85 13.71
C HIS A 105 5.56 41.80 14.17
N GLN A 106 6.70 41.85 13.47
CA GLN A 106 7.76 42.85 13.69
C GLN A 106 7.62 44.07 12.78
N GLY A 107 6.56 44.16 11.97
CA GLY A 107 6.31 45.31 11.09
C GLY A 107 7.22 45.35 9.86
N VAL A 108 7.82 44.23 9.46
CA VAL A 108 8.69 44.14 8.28
C VAL A 108 8.17 43.10 7.28
N PRO A 109 8.33 43.33 5.97
CA PRO A 109 8.12 42.28 4.99
C PRO A 109 9.25 41.26 5.07
N THR A 110 8.94 39.99 4.82
CA THR A 110 9.89 38.89 4.99
C THR A 110 9.88 37.94 3.80
N PRO A 111 10.98 37.23 3.51
CA PRO A 111 11.01 36.24 2.44
C PRO A 111 10.31 34.94 2.86
N SER A 112 9.05 35.03 3.28
CA SER A 112 8.25 33.97 3.91
C SER A 112 6.76 34.21 3.67
N TRP A 113 5.89 33.27 4.06
CA TRP A 113 4.43 33.39 3.99
C TRP A 113 3.84 33.53 5.39
N SER A 114 3.63 34.76 5.85
CA SER A 114 3.02 34.99 7.15
C SER A 114 1.52 34.69 7.17
N SER A 115 1.02 34.24 8.32
CA SER A 115 -0.39 33.91 8.54
C SER A 115 -0.88 34.44 9.89
N THR A 116 -2.17 34.72 10.00
CA THR A 116 -2.84 35.01 11.28
C THR A 116 -3.54 33.79 11.88
N TYR A 117 -3.40 32.60 11.27
CA TYR A 117 -4.16 31.41 11.65
C TYR A 117 -3.96 30.99 13.12
N LEU A 118 -2.71 30.98 13.60
CA LEU A 118 -2.41 30.66 15.01
C LEU A 118 -2.19 31.92 15.86
N SER A 119 -2.15 33.11 15.27
CA SER A 119 -1.77 34.35 15.97
C SER A 119 -2.92 35.37 15.99
N VAL A 120 -3.31 35.82 17.18
CA VAL A 120 -4.46 36.73 17.35
C VAL A 120 -4.07 38.11 16.81
N GLY A 121 -4.57 38.45 15.63
CA GLY A 121 -4.47 39.81 15.04
C GLY A 121 -3.09 40.23 14.54
N SER A 122 -2.06 39.40 14.67
CA SER A 122 -0.70 39.66 14.15
C SER A 122 -0.29 38.54 13.20
N ARG A 123 0.39 38.86 12.10
CA ARG A 123 0.87 37.88 11.11
C ARG A 123 2.20 37.27 11.58
N TYR A 124 2.32 35.94 11.60
CA TYR A 124 3.55 35.23 11.96
C TYR A 124 4.01 34.29 10.85
N ASN A 125 5.33 34.19 10.70
CA ASN A 125 6.01 33.32 9.74
C ASN A 125 6.29 31.95 10.39
N PHE A 126 5.48 30.95 10.06
CA PHE A 126 5.63 29.61 10.61
C PHE A 126 6.50 28.75 9.67
N LEU A 127 7.68 28.33 10.15
CA LEU A 127 8.62 27.54 9.35
C LEU A 127 8.00 26.26 8.76
N LEU A 128 7.07 25.60 9.48
CA LEU A 128 6.38 24.43 8.93
C LEU A 128 5.62 24.79 7.65
N HIS A 129 4.85 25.88 7.65
CA HIS A 129 4.04 26.24 6.48
C HIS A 129 4.91 26.68 5.32
N ASP A 130 5.97 27.43 5.61
CA ASP A 130 6.98 27.75 4.60
C ASP A 130 7.59 26.47 4.02
N ALA A 131 7.94 25.48 4.85
CA ALA A 131 8.46 24.21 4.38
C ALA A 131 7.45 23.45 3.53
N MET A 132 6.16 23.45 3.89
CA MET A 132 5.09 22.86 3.09
C MET A 132 4.97 23.52 1.72
N ILE A 133 4.98 24.86 1.66
CA ILE A 133 4.95 25.61 0.40
C ILE A 133 6.22 25.36 -0.44
N MET A 134 7.39 25.31 0.21
CA MET A 134 8.68 25.13 -0.44
C MET A 134 8.93 23.70 -0.92
N PHE A 135 8.33 22.67 -0.31
CA PHE A 135 8.59 21.27 -0.67
C PHE A 135 8.32 20.95 -2.15
N PRO A 136 7.13 21.23 -2.73
CA PRO A 136 6.90 20.98 -4.16
C PRO A 136 7.79 21.87 -5.05
N MET A 137 8.20 23.05 -4.59
CA MET A 137 9.17 23.87 -5.32
C MET A 137 10.57 23.22 -5.32
N ALA A 138 11.03 22.71 -4.19
CA ALA A 138 12.29 22.00 -4.06
C ALA A 138 12.34 20.75 -4.96
N GLU A 139 11.25 20.01 -4.99
CA GLU A 139 11.09 18.84 -5.87
C GLU A 139 11.02 19.22 -7.35
N PHE A 140 10.34 20.32 -7.72
CA PHE A 140 10.38 20.85 -9.09
C PHE A 140 11.82 21.21 -9.52
N ILE A 141 12.58 21.91 -8.69
CA ILE A 141 13.98 22.27 -8.97
C ILE A 141 14.81 21.00 -9.19
N ARG A 142 14.66 20.00 -8.30
CA ARG A 142 15.35 18.72 -8.40
C ARG A 142 15.03 18.04 -9.73
N VAL A 143 13.75 17.90 -10.06
CA VAL A 143 13.28 17.24 -11.28
C VAL A 143 13.81 17.96 -12.51
N VAL A 144 13.62 19.27 -12.64
CA VAL A 144 14.03 20.02 -13.84
C VAL A 144 15.53 19.95 -14.07
N LYS A 145 16.34 20.17 -13.01
CA LYS A 145 17.81 20.16 -13.15
C LYS A 145 18.39 18.77 -13.46
N GLN A 146 17.68 17.71 -13.09
CA GLN A 146 18.06 16.32 -13.40
C GLN A 146 17.48 15.84 -14.74
N SER A 147 16.50 16.56 -15.30
CA SER A 147 15.86 16.21 -16.56
C SER A 147 16.69 16.61 -17.80
N PRO A 148 16.41 16.01 -18.97
CA PRO A 148 17.08 16.36 -20.23
C PRO A 148 16.91 17.84 -20.64
N PRO A 149 17.79 18.37 -21.51
CA PRO A 149 17.71 19.77 -21.97
C PRO A 149 16.35 20.16 -22.55
N SER A 150 15.61 19.24 -23.18
CA SER A 150 14.27 19.49 -23.72
C SER A 150 13.23 19.84 -22.66
N VAL A 151 13.37 19.33 -21.44
CA VAL A 151 12.53 19.70 -20.30
C VAL A 151 13.01 21.02 -19.71
N GLN A 152 14.33 21.19 -19.55
CA GLN A 152 14.95 22.40 -19.01
C GLN A 152 14.62 23.65 -19.84
N SER A 153 14.63 23.53 -21.17
CA SER A 153 14.36 24.62 -22.10
C SER A 153 12.86 24.84 -22.37
N ARG A 154 11.97 24.08 -21.74
CA ARG A 154 10.53 24.27 -21.89
C ARG A 154 10.15 25.64 -21.32
N VAL A 155 9.46 26.45 -22.12
CA VAL A 155 8.95 27.76 -21.69
C VAL A 155 7.62 27.59 -20.97
N ALA A 156 7.50 28.17 -19.79
CA ALA A 156 6.28 28.14 -19.01
C ALA A 156 5.18 28.96 -19.70
N ASN A 157 4.07 28.30 -20.03
CA ASN A 157 2.88 28.94 -20.59
C ASN A 157 1.82 29.15 -19.50
N ILE A 158 1.95 30.25 -18.77
CA ILE A 158 1.10 30.57 -17.62
C ILE A 158 0.02 31.55 -18.06
N ALA A 159 -1.22 31.07 -18.21
CA ALA A 159 -2.34 31.85 -18.76
C ALA A 159 -2.65 33.16 -17.99
N ASN A 160 -2.33 33.21 -16.69
CA ASN A 160 -2.47 34.38 -15.81
C ASN A 160 -1.20 34.66 -14.99
N GLY A 161 -0.02 34.40 -15.57
CA GLY A 161 1.24 34.43 -14.81
C GLY A 161 1.62 35.81 -14.29
N VAL A 162 2.10 35.85 -13.05
CA VAL A 162 2.55 37.07 -12.36
C VAL A 162 4.07 37.24 -12.47
N PHE A 163 4.85 36.16 -12.32
CA PHE A 163 6.32 36.23 -12.26
C PHE A 163 7.02 35.45 -13.38
N TYR A 164 6.60 34.22 -13.63
CA TYR A 164 7.34 33.25 -14.44
C TYR A 164 6.83 33.06 -15.86
N HIS A 165 5.88 33.89 -16.30
CA HIS A 165 5.38 33.83 -17.68
C HIS A 165 6.52 34.06 -18.68
N GLY A 166 6.70 33.14 -19.63
CA GLY A 166 7.73 33.22 -20.66
C GLY A 166 9.14 32.80 -20.21
N TRP A 167 9.32 32.40 -18.95
CA TRP A 167 10.60 31.86 -18.47
C TRP A 167 10.73 30.38 -18.82
N THR A 168 11.95 29.92 -19.04
CA THR A 168 12.24 28.49 -19.14
C THR A 168 12.15 27.81 -17.77
N PHE A 169 11.85 26.52 -17.75
CA PHE A 169 11.82 25.75 -16.50
C PHE A 169 13.14 25.81 -15.74
N LEU A 170 14.28 25.86 -16.43
CA LEU A 170 15.59 26.01 -15.79
C LEU A 170 15.77 27.39 -15.13
N GLU A 171 15.32 28.47 -15.78
CA GLU A 171 15.35 29.82 -15.20
C GLU A 171 14.47 29.90 -13.94
N ILE A 172 13.26 29.33 -14.02
CA ILE A 172 12.34 29.24 -12.87
C ILE A 172 12.97 28.43 -11.75
N ALA A 173 13.53 27.26 -12.03
CA ALA A 173 14.19 26.42 -11.04
C ALA A 173 15.39 27.12 -10.37
N THR A 174 16.13 27.94 -11.12
CA THR A 174 17.27 28.70 -10.59
C THR A 174 16.82 29.82 -9.65
N ASP A 175 15.77 30.54 -10.01
CA ASP A 175 15.20 31.59 -9.16
C ASP A 175 14.54 31.01 -7.90
N LEU A 176 13.78 29.92 -8.02
CA LEU A 176 13.19 29.23 -6.87
C LEU A 176 14.25 28.72 -5.89
N GLU A 177 15.39 28.21 -6.36
CA GLU A 177 16.50 27.83 -5.47
C GLU A 177 16.99 28.99 -4.62
N SER A 178 17.10 30.19 -5.22
CA SER A 178 17.46 31.41 -4.51
C SER A 178 16.38 31.81 -3.48
N LYS A 179 15.10 31.73 -3.86
CA LYS A 179 13.97 32.08 -2.98
C LYS A 179 13.85 31.15 -1.78
N ILE A 180 13.99 29.83 -1.98
CA ILE A 180 14.01 28.84 -0.89
C ILE A 180 15.17 29.12 0.07
N TYR A 181 16.35 29.43 -0.46
CA TYR A 181 17.51 29.78 0.37
C TYR A 181 17.25 31.04 1.21
N GLN A 182 16.65 32.08 0.64
CA GLN A 182 16.27 33.30 1.38
C GLN A 182 15.29 33.00 2.52
N THR A 183 14.29 32.14 2.28
CA THR A 183 13.33 31.73 3.31
C THR A 183 13.99 30.96 4.45
N PHE A 184 14.88 30.01 4.15
CA PHE A 184 15.63 29.32 5.21
C PHE A 184 16.61 30.24 5.95
N ALA A 185 17.27 31.17 5.25
CA ALA A 185 18.14 32.16 5.87
C ALA A 185 17.39 33.05 6.87
N PHE A 186 16.14 33.42 6.55
CA PHE A 186 15.26 34.12 7.49
C PHE A 186 14.98 33.30 8.76
N HIS A 187 14.78 31.98 8.60
CA HIS A 187 14.60 31.04 9.71
C HIS A 187 15.89 30.52 10.35
N GLU A 188 17.07 31.03 9.99
CA GLU A 188 18.33 30.50 10.53
C GLU A 188 18.44 30.73 12.05
N ASN A 189 17.82 31.82 12.55
CA ASN A 189 17.71 32.11 13.98
C ASN A 189 16.84 31.11 14.76
N ASP A 190 16.09 30.25 14.07
CA ASP A 190 15.24 29.21 14.64
C ASP A 190 15.99 27.89 14.76
N TRP A 191 17.09 27.72 14.02
CA TRP A 191 17.90 26.50 14.03
C TRP A 191 18.78 26.38 15.28
N ARG A 192 18.82 25.19 15.89
CA ARG A 192 19.74 24.86 16.96
C ARG A 192 20.49 23.58 16.62
N THR A 193 21.81 23.65 16.77
CA THR A 193 22.67 22.47 16.77
C THR A 193 22.79 21.97 18.21
N MET A 194 22.53 20.70 18.44
CA MET A 194 22.73 20.10 19.76
C MET A 194 24.18 19.62 19.88
N GLY A 195 24.84 20.06 20.97
CA GLY A 195 26.24 19.76 21.27
C GLY A 195 26.44 18.43 22.02
N GLU A 196 25.40 17.93 22.70
CA GLU A 196 25.43 16.69 23.46
C GLU A 196 24.23 15.80 23.11
N VAL A 197 24.40 14.51 23.38
CA VAL A 197 23.71 13.31 22.86
C VAL A 197 22.23 13.52 22.44
N PRO A 198 21.84 13.09 21.22
CA PRO A 198 22.67 12.37 20.26
C PRO A 198 23.59 13.30 19.48
N VAL A 199 24.88 12.94 19.40
CA VAL A 199 25.89 13.70 18.67
C VAL A 199 25.47 13.83 17.20
N GLY A 200 25.60 15.03 16.64
CA GLY A 200 25.26 15.25 15.24
C GLY A 200 23.77 15.42 14.96
N THR A 201 22.97 15.82 15.96
CA THR A 201 21.58 16.22 15.79
C THR A 201 21.43 17.74 15.63
N GLY A 202 20.24 18.18 15.24
CA GLY A 202 19.88 19.58 15.09
C GLY A 202 18.39 19.71 14.79
N MET A 203 17.82 20.82 15.22
CA MET A 203 16.37 21.02 15.21
C MET A 203 16.00 22.50 15.19
N TYR A 204 14.84 22.79 14.64
CA TYR A 204 14.25 24.13 14.67
C TYR A 204 13.41 24.35 15.94
N ARG A 205 13.30 25.60 16.40
CA ARG A 205 12.44 26.01 17.51
C ARG A 205 11.67 27.28 17.18
N TYR A 206 10.56 27.52 17.83
CA TYR A 206 9.81 28.76 17.65
C TYR A 206 10.62 29.99 18.09
N ASN A 207 10.67 31.03 17.25
CA ASN A 207 11.28 32.32 17.59
C ASN A 207 10.36 33.17 18.48
N CYS A 208 10.92 33.78 19.51
CA CYS A 208 10.20 34.17 20.73
C CYS A 208 9.90 35.67 20.85
N THR A 209 9.34 36.28 19.80
CA THR A 209 8.92 37.70 19.81
C THR A 209 7.42 37.90 19.65
N LEU A 210 6.63 36.83 19.74
CA LEU A 210 5.17 36.85 19.56
C LEU A 210 4.42 37.50 20.74
N PRO A 211 3.58 38.53 20.50
CA PRO A 211 2.50 38.90 21.42
C PRO A 211 1.43 37.80 21.45
N SER A 212 0.94 37.47 22.65
CA SER A 212 -0.17 36.55 22.98
C SER A 212 -0.86 35.81 21.82
N ILE A 213 -0.48 34.55 21.63
CA ILE A 213 -1.09 33.58 20.72
C ILE A 213 -2.40 33.06 21.38
N CYS A 214 -3.54 33.14 20.68
CA CYS A 214 -4.87 32.52 20.92
C CYS A 214 -5.76 32.95 22.13
N ASN A 215 -7.07 33.10 21.83
CA ASN A 215 -8.18 33.31 22.79
C ASN A 215 -8.92 32.00 23.18
N THR A 216 -8.61 30.86 22.57
CA THR A 216 -9.32 29.58 22.81
C THR A 216 -8.48 28.55 23.57
N VAL A 217 -7.16 28.74 23.62
CA VAL A 217 -6.21 28.08 24.53
C VAL A 217 -5.12 29.12 24.81
N PRO A 218 -4.69 29.36 26.06
CA PRO A 218 -3.69 30.38 26.36
C PRO A 218 -2.30 29.98 25.83
N CYS A 219 -2.06 30.15 24.52
CA CYS A 219 -0.77 29.90 23.88
C CYS A 219 0.26 31.01 24.20
N SER A 220 -0.11 32.05 24.94
CA SER A 220 0.78 33.10 25.44
C SER A 220 1.84 32.60 26.45
N GLN A 221 1.81 31.33 26.86
CA GLN A 221 2.85 30.68 27.69
C GLN A 221 3.39 29.34 27.14
N ILE A 222 2.77 28.72 26.10
CA ILE A 222 2.93 27.28 25.85
C ILE A 222 4.08 26.90 24.88
N HIS A 223 4.54 27.79 23.99
CA HIS A 223 5.52 27.43 22.94
C HIS A 223 6.76 28.33 22.86
N LYS A 224 6.99 29.22 23.83
CA LYS A 224 8.18 30.07 23.84
C LYS A 224 9.44 29.21 23.92
N ARG A 225 10.33 29.32 22.94
CA ARG A 225 11.61 28.61 22.80
C ARG A 225 11.49 27.09 22.64
N LYS A 226 10.27 26.57 22.50
CA LYS A 226 10.06 25.13 22.29
C LYS A 226 10.51 24.71 20.90
N TYR A 227 11.15 23.56 20.86
CA TYR A 227 11.48 22.87 19.61
C TYR A 227 10.21 22.52 18.85
N LEU A 228 10.27 22.56 17.52
CA LEU A 228 9.15 22.10 16.71
C LEU A 228 8.92 20.60 16.95
N PRO A 229 7.66 20.13 16.90
CA PRO A 229 7.31 18.70 16.92
C PRO A 229 8.10 17.86 15.93
N VAL A 230 8.32 16.58 16.24
CA VAL A 230 9.15 15.66 15.43
C VAL A 230 8.64 15.55 13.99
N ASN A 231 7.33 15.51 13.78
CA ASN A 231 6.74 15.47 12.45
C ASN A 231 7.00 16.78 11.66
N MET A 232 6.99 17.93 12.32
CA MET A 232 7.33 19.21 11.69
C MET A 232 8.80 19.28 11.34
N GLN A 233 9.69 18.83 12.24
CA GLN A 233 11.13 18.70 11.96
C GLN A 233 11.37 17.79 10.74
N ALA A 234 10.67 16.65 10.68
CA ALA A 234 10.77 15.70 9.59
C ALA A 234 10.34 16.33 8.26
N PHE A 235 9.22 17.07 8.24
CA PHE A 235 8.77 17.74 7.02
C PHE A 235 9.78 18.79 6.53
N VAL A 236 10.31 19.62 7.42
CA VAL A 236 11.38 20.58 7.09
C VAL A 236 12.62 19.85 6.57
N GLY A 237 12.92 18.68 7.13
CA GLY A 237 13.99 17.79 6.69
C GLY A 237 13.83 17.31 5.25
N ARG A 238 12.60 17.02 4.81
CA ARG A 238 12.29 16.66 3.41
C ARG A 238 12.73 17.76 2.45
N VAL A 239 12.42 19.02 2.75
CA VAL A 239 12.83 20.17 1.91
C VAL A 239 14.35 20.29 1.83
N HIS A 240 15.06 20.20 2.96
CA HIS A 240 16.53 20.21 2.97
C HIS A 240 17.11 19.06 2.16
N LEU A 241 16.54 17.86 2.28
CA LEU A 241 16.99 16.70 1.51
C LEU A 241 16.76 16.89 0.00
N SER A 242 15.58 17.38 -0.41
CA SER A 242 15.27 17.70 -1.80
C SER A 242 16.23 18.75 -2.36
N MET A 243 16.46 19.83 -1.61
CA MET A 243 17.38 20.90 -2.02
C MET A 243 18.82 20.43 -2.11
N SER A 244 19.27 19.56 -1.22
CA SER A 244 20.62 18.97 -1.31
C SER A 244 20.84 18.19 -2.62
N LYS A 245 19.79 17.55 -3.15
CA LYS A 245 19.83 16.83 -4.43
C LYS A 245 19.65 17.76 -5.63
N ALA A 246 19.04 18.93 -5.43
CA ALA A 246 18.71 19.91 -6.46
C ALA A 246 19.82 20.95 -6.69
N THR A 247 20.60 21.26 -5.66
CA THR A 247 21.70 22.23 -5.74
C THR A 247 22.87 21.65 -6.54
N SER A 248 23.40 22.45 -7.47
CA SER A 248 24.50 22.05 -8.35
C SER A 248 25.70 21.55 -7.57
N ALA A 249 26.39 20.54 -8.09
CA ALA A 249 27.66 20.05 -7.54
C ALA A 249 28.74 21.15 -7.44
N THR A 250 28.63 22.20 -8.25
CA THR A 250 29.54 23.36 -8.25
C THR A 250 29.24 24.36 -7.13
N ASN A 251 28.05 24.33 -6.52
CA ASN A 251 27.71 25.17 -5.36
C ASN A 251 27.81 24.34 -4.07
N THR A 252 29.04 23.93 -3.76
CA THR A 252 29.34 22.98 -2.69
C THR A 252 28.89 23.50 -1.33
N GLU A 253 29.05 24.80 -1.05
CA GLU A 253 28.64 25.41 0.23
C GLU A 253 27.13 25.29 0.47
N ARG A 254 26.29 25.68 -0.51
CA ARG A 254 24.83 25.55 -0.36
C ARG A 254 24.39 24.10 -0.29
N ARG A 255 25.03 23.21 -1.08
CA ARG A 255 24.72 21.78 -1.04
C ARG A 255 25.01 21.21 0.35
N GLU A 256 26.19 21.49 0.90
CA GLU A 256 26.60 21.05 2.23
C GLU A 256 25.70 21.62 3.34
N TYR A 257 25.26 22.89 3.22
CA TYR A 257 24.27 23.47 4.13
C TYR A 257 23.00 22.60 4.21
N TYR A 258 22.40 22.29 3.06
CA TYR A 258 21.19 21.47 2.98
C TYR A 258 21.42 20.02 3.44
N GLU A 259 22.50 19.37 2.99
CA GLU A 259 22.85 18.00 3.40
C GLU A 259 23.05 17.91 4.92
N ASN A 260 23.69 18.91 5.53
CA ASN A 260 23.96 18.94 6.96
C ASN A 260 22.67 19.08 7.77
N LYS A 261 21.78 20.01 7.39
CA LYS A 261 20.47 20.19 8.03
C LYS A 261 19.60 18.94 7.89
N ALA A 262 19.49 18.38 6.68
CA ALA A 262 18.74 17.15 6.42
C ALA A 262 19.26 15.97 7.27
N ARG A 263 20.59 15.76 7.30
CA ARG A 263 21.21 14.71 8.12
C ARG A 263 20.92 14.89 9.62
N ARG A 264 21.07 16.10 10.14
CA ARG A 264 20.84 16.41 11.56
C ARG A 264 19.38 16.22 11.97
N LEU A 265 18.45 16.65 11.12
CA LEU A 265 17.02 16.40 11.27
C LEU A 265 16.72 14.89 11.18
N GLY A 266 17.37 14.17 10.27
CA GLY A 266 17.26 12.72 10.15
C GLY A 266 17.71 11.97 11.42
N ASN A 267 18.83 12.38 12.01
CA ASN A 267 19.34 11.81 13.25
C ASN A 267 18.35 11.99 14.42
N ILE A 268 17.75 13.18 14.57
CA ILE A 268 16.76 13.40 15.64
C ILE A 268 15.46 12.64 15.35
N THR A 269 15.02 12.55 14.09
CA THR A 269 13.86 11.74 13.71
C THR A 269 14.09 10.27 14.07
N ARG A 270 15.22 9.69 13.66
CA ARG A 270 15.59 8.29 13.96
C ARG A 270 15.68 8.03 15.45
N TRP A 271 16.21 8.99 16.22
CA TRP A 271 16.33 8.89 17.67
C TRP A 271 14.98 8.83 18.38
N ASN A 272 13.99 9.57 17.89
CA ASN A 272 12.64 9.57 18.46
C ASN A 272 11.83 8.32 18.05
N MET A 273 12.19 7.66 16.96
CA MET A 273 11.60 6.37 16.55
C MET A 273 12.14 5.23 17.42
N VAL A 274 11.41 4.89 18.48
CA VAL A 274 11.76 3.84 19.44
C VAL A 274 11.12 2.52 19.03
N ALA A 275 11.95 1.49 18.86
CA ALA A 275 11.46 0.15 18.56
C ALA A 275 10.71 -0.42 19.77
N HIS A 276 9.46 -0.81 19.57
CA HIS A 276 8.66 -1.48 20.57
C HIS A 276 8.85 -3.00 20.44
N THR A 277 9.15 -3.67 21.56
CA THR A 277 9.58 -5.08 21.59
C THR A 277 8.98 -5.93 22.73
N PRO A 278 7.67 -5.95 22.99
CA PRO A 278 7.06 -7.15 23.54
C PRO A 278 7.15 -8.28 22.52
N SER A 279 7.15 -9.53 23.00
CA SER A 279 7.33 -10.79 22.27
C SER A 279 6.40 -11.06 21.06
N GLN A 280 5.59 -10.09 20.63
CA GLN A 280 4.53 -10.27 19.64
C GLN A 280 4.40 -9.16 18.58
N SER A 281 5.13 -8.04 18.64
CA SER A 281 5.04 -7.03 17.56
C SER A 281 6.32 -6.21 17.36
N ASN A 282 6.87 -6.25 16.14
CA ASN A 282 8.03 -5.47 15.72
C ASN A 282 7.55 -4.16 15.05
N HIS A 283 7.32 -3.10 15.82
CA HIS A 283 6.89 -1.80 15.28
C HIS A 283 7.62 -0.62 15.95
N TYR A 284 7.46 0.58 15.38
CA TYR A 284 7.97 1.83 15.94
C TYR A 284 6.89 2.57 16.72
N ILE A 285 7.32 3.29 17.76
CA ILE A 285 6.53 4.29 18.50
C ILE A 285 7.41 5.54 18.63
N TRP A 286 6.87 6.71 18.34
CA TRP A 286 7.56 7.97 18.61
C TRP A 286 6.65 9.02 19.25
N PRO A 287 7.20 9.92 20.07
CA PRO A 287 6.43 11.01 20.64
C PRO A 287 6.18 12.10 19.58
N TYR A 288 5.05 12.82 19.71
CA TYR A 288 4.77 13.99 18.87
C TYR A 288 5.76 15.14 19.13
N TRP A 289 6.03 15.42 20.41
CA TRP A 289 7.04 16.39 20.85
C TRP A 289 8.35 15.69 21.23
N VAL A 290 9.48 16.34 20.99
CA VAL A 290 10.76 15.89 21.54
C VAL A 290 10.69 16.02 23.07
N GLY A 291 10.97 14.96 23.83
CA GLY A 291 10.83 14.95 25.29
C GLY A 291 11.71 15.99 26.00
N ASP A 292 11.14 16.69 27.00
CA ASP A 292 11.63 17.98 27.51
C ASP A 292 12.61 17.91 28.71
N ASN A 293 13.36 16.82 28.91
CA ASN A 293 14.01 16.58 30.22
C ASN A 293 15.56 16.57 30.26
N SER A 294 16.29 16.88 29.18
CA SER A 294 17.77 16.71 29.21
C SER A 294 18.62 17.98 29.17
N ASP A 295 18.07 19.15 28.85
CA ASP A 295 18.95 20.22 28.34
C ASP A 295 19.54 21.12 29.45
N GLY A 296 19.23 20.91 30.73
CA GLY A 296 19.74 21.75 31.82
C GLY A 296 19.39 23.25 31.68
N TRP A 297 18.50 23.60 30.75
CA TRP A 297 17.96 24.94 30.58
C TRP A 297 16.81 25.13 31.58
N PRO A 298 16.85 26.16 32.43
CA PRO A 298 15.81 26.41 33.42
C PRO A 298 14.61 27.09 32.74
N ASP A 299 13.91 26.40 31.87
CA ASP A 299 12.55 26.78 31.49
C ASP A 299 11.60 25.75 32.11
N ALA A 300 11.28 26.00 33.38
CA ALA A 300 10.32 25.26 34.22
C ALA A 300 8.86 25.44 33.76
N CYS A 301 8.60 25.23 32.48
CA CYS A 301 7.27 25.26 31.89
C CYS A 301 6.97 23.89 31.27
N TYR A 302 6.47 22.99 32.12
CA TYR A 302 5.79 21.71 31.85
C TYR A 302 6.57 20.41 32.14
N THR A 303 6.45 19.95 33.39
CA THR A 303 6.15 18.54 33.64
C THR A 303 4.73 18.24 33.13
N TYR A 304 4.58 17.37 32.12
CA TYR A 304 3.31 16.76 31.77
C TYR A 304 2.90 15.77 32.89
N GLY A 305 2.43 16.33 34.01
CA GLY A 305 1.97 15.61 35.19
C GLY A 305 0.45 15.40 35.24
N SER A 306 -0.21 15.17 34.10
CA SER A 306 -1.65 14.85 34.10
C SER A 306 -1.91 13.45 33.54
N THR A 307 -2.62 12.67 34.35
CA THR A 307 -3.11 11.31 34.11
C THR A 307 -4.06 11.16 32.91
N ILE A 308 -4.24 12.20 32.08
CA ILE A 308 -5.24 12.23 31.01
C ILE A 308 -4.61 12.06 29.61
N PHE A 309 -3.30 12.30 29.45
CA PHE A 309 -2.60 12.11 28.17
C PHE A 309 -1.16 11.63 28.37
N ASN A 310 -0.96 10.32 28.42
CA ASN A 310 0.35 9.64 28.38
C ASN A 310 0.96 9.73 26.96
N GLN A 311 1.18 10.94 26.42
CA GLN A 311 1.60 11.18 25.02
C GLN A 311 3.02 10.65 24.69
N ASP A 312 3.86 10.37 25.68
CA ASP A 312 5.18 9.75 25.48
C ASP A 312 5.09 8.25 25.08
N LYS A 313 3.87 7.72 24.98
CA LYS A 313 3.59 6.29 24.81
C LYS A 313 2.65 5.98 23.66
N ILE A 314 2.24 6.95 22.84
CA ILE A 314 1.20 6.76 21.83
C ILE A 314 1.61 7.41 20.50
N GLU A 315 1.64 6.62 19.44
CA GLU A 315 1.82 7.09 18.06
C GLU A 315 0.52 7.70 17.52
N ASP A 316 0.61 8.79 16.75
CA ASP A 316 -0.52 9.37 16.01
C ASP A 316 -0.31 9.17 14.50
N LEU A 317 -1.00 8.17 13.93
CA LEU A 317 -0.79 7.78 12.53
C LEU A 317 -1.11 8.90 11.54
N GLY A 318 -1.97 9.86 11.88
CA GLY A 318 -2.26 10.99 11.02
C GLY A 318 -1.08 11.95 10.91
N HIS A 319 -0.38 12.22 12.03
CA HIS A 319 0.77 13.13 12.06
C HIS A 319 2.11 12.45 11.75
N SER A 320 2.17 11.12 11.93
CA SER A 320 3.30 10.23 11.65
C SER A 320 3.81 10.29 10.20
N ILE A 321 2.96 10.77 9.28
CA ILE A 321 3.16 10.62 7.84
C ILE A 321 4.43 11.32 7.36
N TYR A 322 4.75 12.47 7.96
CA TYR A 322 5.94 13.25 7.62
C TYR A 322 7.20 12.58 8.12
N VAL A 323 7.12 11.91 9.28
CA VAL A 323 8.20 11.10 9.84
C VAL A 323 8.46 9.90 8.94
N ALA A 324 7.40 9.18 8.57
CA ALA A 324 7.47 8.04 7.68
C ALA A 324 8.01 8.44 6.29
N ALA A 325 7.52 9.50 5.68
CA ALA A 325 8.01 10.00 4.39
C ALA A 325 9.50 10.35 4.45
N PHE A 326 9.91 11.14 5.44
CA PHE A 326 11.29 11.59 5.56
C PHE A 326 12.26 10.43 5.85
N ALA A 327 11.88 9.50 6.73
CA ALA A 327 12.68 8.29 6.99
C ALA A 327 12.92 7.48 5.71
N HIS A 328 11.87 7.30 4.89
CA HIS A 328 11.97 6.61 3.61
C HIS A 328 12.85 7.37 2.60
N GLU A 329 12.70 8.69 2.49
CA GLU A 329 13.51 9.51 1.58
C GLU A 329 15.00 9.53 1.98
N LEU A 330 15.30 9.55 3.27
CA LEU A 330 16.67 9.44 3.81
C LEU A 330 17.28 8.08 3.50
N PHE A 331 16.50 7.00 3.66
CA PHE A 331 16.89 5.64 3.28
C PHE A 331 17.22 5.55 1.79
N GLN A 332 16.33 6.05 0.91
CA GLN A 332 16.55 6.05 -0.53
C GLN A 332 17.80 6.85 -0.95
N ALA A 333 18.05 7.95 -0.25
CA ALA A 333 19.23 8.78 -0.44
C ALA A 333 20.53 8.13 0.09
N GLY A 334 20.44 7.07 0.91
CA GLY A 334 21.60 6.47 1.57
C GLY A 334 22.26 7.43 2.56
N THR A 335 21.47 8.28 3.22
CA THR A 335 22.00 9.33 4.11
C THR A 335 22.65 8.69 5.33
N LYS A 336 23.86 9.15 5.68
CA LYS A 336 24.68 8.63 6.77
C LYS A 336 24.55 9.47 8.04
N ILE A 337 24.75 8.85 9.20
CA ILE A 337 24.66 9.52 10.52
C ILE A 337 25.63 10.71 10.66
N SER A 338 26.77 10.65 9.98
CA SER A 338 27.71 11.75 9.81
C SER A 338 28.36 11.67 8.43
N ALA A 339 28.95 12.76 7.95
CA ALA A 339 29.63 12.79 6.64
C ALA A 339 30.78 11.77 6.54
N SER A 340 31.47 11.50 7.64
CA SER A 340 32.56 10.52 7.72
C SER A 340 32.10 9.09 8.00
N SER A 341 30.84 8.88 8.39
CA SER A 341 30.35 7.57 8.79
C SER A 341 30.05 6.67 7.58
N ALA A 342 30.22 5.36 7.75
CA ALA A 342 29.70 4.35 6.83
C ALA A 342 28.26 3.93 7.17
N ILE A 343 27.74 4.34 8.33
CA ILE A 343 26.48 3.87 8.90
C ILE A 343 25.33 4.76 8.38
N PRO A 344 24.30 4.18 7.73
CA PRO A 344 23.13 4.93 7.31
C PRO A 344 22.28 5.35 8.52
N ILE A 345 21.52 6.45 8.40
CA ILE A 345 20.57 6.88 9.44
C ILE A 345 19.42 5.87 9.57
N PHE A 346 18.91 5.41 8.44
CA PHE A 346 17.86 4.41 8.33
C PHE A 346 18.35 3.25 7.46
N ASP A 347 18.04 2.01 7.85
CA ASP A 347 18.35 0.80 7.08
C ASP A 347 17.09 0.02 6.67
N GLY A 348 17.26 -1.12 5.99
CA GLY A 348 16.13 -1.95 5.54
C GLY A 348 15.31 -2.55 6.70
N THR A 349 15.94 -2.77 7.86
CA THR A 349 15.24 -3.23 9.07
C THR A 349 14.35 -2.12 9.61
N ASP A 350 14.84 -0.88 9.60
CA ASP A 350 14.02 0.27 9.96
C ASP A 350 12.82 0.41 9.03
N MET A 351 13.00 0.26 7.71
CA MET A 351 11.89 0.37 6.76
C MET A 351 10.82 -0.69 6.98
N LEU A 352 11.22 -1.94 7.22
CA LEU A 352 10.29 -3.04 7.55
C LEU A 352 9.58 -2.81 8.88
N ARG A 353 10.28 -2.29 9.90
CA ARG A 353 9.65 -2.00 11.20
C ARG A 353 8.67 -0.83 11.09
N THR A 354 9.00 0.19 10.32
CA THR A 354 8.07 1.30 10.03
C THR A 354 6.84 0.77 9.31
N SER A 355 6.98 -0.04 8.25
CA SER A 355 5.81 -0.62 7.56
C SER A 355 4.91 -1.44 8.51
N GLN A 356 5.52 -2.24 9.38
CA GLN A 356 4.82 -3.02 10.41
C GLN A 356 4.09 -2.15 11.43
N THR A 357 4.47 -0.88 11.60
CA THR A 357 3.75 0.07 12.47
C THR A 357 2.35 0.31 11.93
N LEU A 358 2.20 0.65 10.65
CA LEU A 358 0.88 0.84 10.05
C LEU A 358 0.11 -0.48 9.92
N VAL A 359 0.77 -1.56 9.52
CA VAL A 359 0.13 -2.88 9.37
C VAL A 359 -0.43 -3.38 10.71
N ASN A 360 0.26 -3.15 11.83
CA ASN A 360 -0.23 -3.50 13.16
C ASN A 360 -1.39 -2.62 13.65
N SER A 361 -1.59 -1.45 13.06
CA SER A 361 -2.79 -0.62 13.28
C SER A 361 -4.01 -1.08 12.49
N TYR A 362 -3.83 -1.92 11.46
CA TYR A 362 -4.91 -2.36 10.61
C TYR A 362 -5.83 -3.34 11.35
N LEU A 363 -7.10 -2.97 11.46
CA LEU A 363 -8.09 -3.68 12.24
C LEU A 363 -8.88 -4.67 11.41
N LYS A 364 -9.58 -4.13 10.41
CA LYS A 364 -10.44 -4.84 9.46
C LYS A 364 -10.54 -3.94 8.23
N PRO A 365 -11.14 -4.40 7.12
CA PRO A 365 -11.08 -3.63 5.90
C PRO A 365 -11.59 -2.21 6.05
N LEU A 366 -10.82 -1.30 5.46
CA LEU A 366 -10.97 0.15 5.54
C LEU A 366 -10.74 0.77 6.93
N GLN A 367 -10.55 -0.02 8.01
CA GLN A 367 -10.43 0.47 9.38
C GLN A 367 -9.02 0.32 9.96
N PHE A 368 -8.55 1.40 10.59
CA PHE A 368 -7.29 1.47 11.32
C PHE A 368 -7.53 2.02 12.71
N TYR A 369 -6.66 1.61 13.64
CA TYR A 369 -6.46 2.38 14.86
C TYR A 369 -5.80 3.72 14.51
N GLU A 370 -6.33 4.83 15.00
CA GLU A 370 -5.69 6.14 14.82
C GLU A 370 -4.37 6.24 15.60
N ARG A 371 -4.27 5.46 16.68
CA ARG A 371 -3.18 5.53 17.64
C ARG A 371 -2.74 4.14 18.14
N ILE A 372 -1.42 3.92 18.24
CA ILE A 372 -0.83 2.69 18.81
C ILE A 372 -0.04 3.05 20.06
N ASP A 373 -0.20 2.29 21.15
CA ASP A 373 0.55 2.49 22.39
C ASP A 373 1.66 1.45 22.63
N ARG A 374 2.47 1.67 23.67
CA ARG A 374 3.53 0.74 24.15
C ARG A 374 3.03 -0.54 24.82
N THR A 375 1.75 -0.87 24.77
CA THR A 375 1.26 -2.18 25.22
C THR A 375 0.69 -2.98 24.05
N GLY A 376 0.64 -2.38 22.85
CA GLY A 376 -0.20 -2.86 21.76
C GLY A 376 -1.69 -2.77 22.10
N SER A 377 -2.06 -2.19 23.26
CA SER A 377 -3.43 -2.09 23.75
C SER A 377 -3.97 -0.69 23.48
N VAL A 378 -4.99 -0.66 22.63
CA VAL A 378 -5.49 0.57 22.03
C VAL A 378 -6.44 1.32 22.98
N THR A 379 -6.23 2.63 23.14
CA THR A 379 -7.08 3.48 24.01
C THR A 379 -8.34 4.06 23.35
N TYR A 380 -8.46 4.07 22.02
CA TYR A 380 -9.67 4.60 21.35
C TYR A 380 -10.08 3.76 20.14
N PRO A 381 -11.06 2.86 20.28
CA PRO A 381 -11.83 2.39 19.14
C PRO A 381 -12.86 3.47 18.83
N ASN A 382 -12.64 4.26 17.78
CA ASN A 382 -13.72 4.87 17.00
C ASN A 382 -13.09 5.63 15.86
N TYR A 383 -13.32 5.19 14.63
CA TYR A 383 -14.42 5.67 13.80
C TYR A 383 -14.79 4.53 12.86
N ASP A 384 -16.07 4.18 12.80
CA ASP A 384 -16.55 3.49 11.61
C ASP A 384 -16.20 4.42 10.44
N VAL A 385 -15.50 3.91 9.42
CA VAL A 385 -15.05 4.65 8.21
C VAL A 385 -16.24 5.17 7.35
N ILE A 386 -17.42 5.08 7.95
CA ILE A 386 -18.74 5.46 7.50
C ILE A 386 -19.10 6.86 8.01
N GLY A 387 -18.41 7.45 9.00
CA GLY A 387 -18.73 8.78 9.55
C GLY A 387 -17.69 9.88 9.25
N ASP A 388 -18.09 10.85 8.42
CA ASP A 388 -17.73 12.27 8.19
C ASP A 388 -16.59 13.02 8.94
N TYR A 389 -15.63 12.36 9.60
CA TYR A 389 -14.36 12.99 9.98
C TYR A 389 -13.21 12.40 9.13
N PRO A 390 -12.94 12.96 7.93
CA PRO A 390 -12.06 12.36 6.92
C PRO A 390 -10.57 12.65 7.16
N GLY A 391 -10.23 13.47 8.16
CA GLY A 391 -8.95 14.19 8.21
C GLY A 391 -7.71 13.34 8.48
N SER A 392 -7.77 12.29 9.31
CA SER A 392 -6.57 11.52 9.69
C SER A 392 -6.23 10.38 8.74
N LEU A 393 -7.23 9.73 8.13
CA LEU A 393 -7.02 8.63 7.17
C LEU A 393 -6.55 9.11 5.79
N GLU A 394 -6.92 10.33 5.41
CA GLU A 394 -6.44 11.01 4.20
C GLU A 394 -4.92 11.13 4.14
N LEU A 395 -4.30 11.25 5.31
CA LEU A 395 -2.87 11.47 5.48
C LEU A 395 -2.06 10.17 5.26
N LEU A 396 -2.70 9.00 5.18
CA LEU A 396 -1.97 7.73 5.08
C LEU A 396 -1.21 7.51 3.76
N SER A 397 -1.37 8.39 2.77
CA SER A 397 -0.77 8.27 1.44
C SER A 397 0.75 8.13 1.49
N GLN A 398 1.41 8.82 2.43
CA GLN A 398 2.86 8.79 2.58
C GLN A 398 3.39 7.50 3.21
N TRP A 399 2.52 6.56 3.59
CA TRP A 399 2.91 5.21 3.97
C TRP A 399 3.02 4.26 2.78
N LEU A 400 2.37 4.54 1.63
CA LEU A 400 2.44 3.70 0.42
C LEU A 400 3.87 3.38 -0.06
N PRO A 401 4.88 4.26 0.07
CA PRO A 401 6.26 3.88 -0.25
C PRO A 401 6.78 2.65 0.48
N TYR A 402 6.26 2.39 1.69
CA TYR A 402 6.63 1.23 2.49
C TYR A 402 6.07 -0.10 1.94
N ALA A 403 5.17 -0.07 0.96
CA ALA A 403 4.72 -1.26 0.24
C ALA A 403 5.87 -2.01 -0.48
N THR A 404 7.00 -1.34 -0.69
CA THR A 404 8.23 -1.95 -1.22
C THR A 404 8.91 -2.90 -0.21
N PHE A 405 8.65 -2.73 1.08
CA PHE A 405 9.18 -3.56 2.17
C PHE A 405 8.14 -4.52 2.73
N ASP A 406 6.87 -4.10 2.78
CA ASP A 406 5.74 -4.92 3.18
C ASP A 406 4.57 -4.71 2.21
N ARG A 407 4.44 -5.65 1.28
CA ARG A 407 3.43 -5.59 0.21
C ARG A 407 2.01 -5.54 0.75
N ASP A 408 1.78 -6.04 1.96
CA ASP A 408 0.46 -6.08 2.56
C ASP A 408 -0.13 -4.66 2.75
N LEU A 409 0.74 -3.66 2.90
CA LEU A 409 0.37 -2.25 3.08
C LEU A 409 -0.27 -1.65 1.83
N TYR A 410 0.17 -2.04 0.62
CA TYR A 410 -0.38 -1.51 -0.62
C TYR A 410 -1.87 -1.81 -0.71
N GLN A 411 -2.24 -3.08 -0.58
CA GLN A 411 -3.62 -3.52 -0.80
C GLN A 411 -4.60 -2.80 0.16
N VAL A 412 -4.20 -2.67 1.41
CA VAL A 412 -5.01 -2.02 2.43
C VAL A 412 -5.24 -0.54 2.13
N LEU A 413 -4.18 0.20 1.78
CA LEU A 413 -4.30 1.63 1.48
C LEU A 413 -5.01 1.86 0.14
N ASN A 414 -4.76 0.98 -0.84
CA ASN A 414 -5.33 1.08 -2.16
C ASN A 414 -6.87 1.02 -2.13
N GLU A 415 -7.44 0.11 -1.34
CA GLU A 415 -8.89 0.01 -1.15
C GLU A 415 -9.51 1.27 -0.52
N ILE A 416 -8.80 1.94 0.39
CA ILE A 416 -9.27 3.21 0.98
C ILE A 416 -9.38 4.29 -0.09
N TYR A 417 -8.33 4.43 -0.91
CA TYR A 417 -8.30 5.44 -1.97
C TYR A 417 -9.30 5.10 -3.09
N THR A 418 -9.42 3.84 -3.53
CA THR A 418 -10.45 3.45 -4.51
C THR A 418 -11.86 3.72 -3.98
N ARG A 419 -12.14 3.42 -2.70
CA ARG A 419 -13.46 3.68 -2.14
C ARG A 419 -13.84 5.15 -2.26
N LYS A 420 -12.95 6.07 -1.86
CA LYS A 420 -13.21 7.51 -1.97
C LYS A 420 -13.48 7.93 -3.41
N ALA A 421 -12.70 7.36 -4.31
CA ALA A 421 -12.77 7.58 -5.74
C ALA A 421 -14.15 7.20 -6.30
N ILE A 422 -14.68 6.02 -5.94
CA ILE A 422 -15.98 5.52 -6.39
C ILE A 422 -17.14 6.31 -5.77
N PHE A 423 -17.16 6.48 -4.45
CA PHE A 423 -18.31 7.11 -3.77
C PHE A 423 -18.32 8.64 -3.85
N LYS A 424 -17.40 9.24 -4.63
CA LYS A 424 -17.22 10.70 -4.75
C LYS A 424 -17.26 11.41 -3.40
N ILE A 425 -16.71 10.77 -2.36
CA ILE A 425 -16.62 11.37 -1.04
C ILE A 425 -15.71 12.57 -1.21
N SER A 426 -16.20 13.78 -0.90
CA SER A 426 -15.40 15.00 -0.97
C SER A 426 -14.06 14.77 -0.25
N GLY A 427 -13.00 14.67 -1.04
CA GLY A 427 -11.65 14.41 -0.53
C GLY A 427 -10.86 15.70 -0.44
N GLY A 428 -10.10 15.89 0.64
CA GLY A 428 -9.02 16.88 0.69
C GLY A 428 -7.94 16.60 -0.36
N ALA A 429 -6.95 17.49 -0.53
CA ALA A 429 -5.92 17.29 -1.55
C ALA A 429 -5.00 16.08 -1.30
N THR A 430 -4.92 15.67 -0.05
CA THR A 430 -4.36 14.41 0.45
C THR A 430 -4.86 13.18 -0.33
N TYR A 431 -6.10 13.20 -0.81
CA TYR A 431 -6.68 12.13 -1.63
C TYR A 431 -5.98 12.01 -2.99
N VAL A 432 -5.74 13.13 -3.68
CA VAL A 432 -5.04 13.15 -4.98
C VAL A 432 -3.59 12.68 -4.84
N LEU A 433 -2.94 13.02 -3.73
CA LEU A 433 -1.62 12.49 -3.38
C LEU A 433 -1.65 10.96 -3.16
N GLY A 434 -2.68 10.44 -2.49
CA GLY A 434 -2.89 8.99 -2.34
C GLY A 434 -3.02 8.27 -3.68
N LEU A 435 -3.81 8.81 -4.61
CA LEU A 435 -3.95 8.26 -5.97
C LEU A 435 -2.60 8.22 -6.70
N ALA A 436 -1.82 9.29 -6.62
CA ALA A 436 -0.50 9.36 -7.24
C ALA A 436 0.46 8.30 -6.67
N TYR A 437 0.43 8.09 -5.35
CA TYR A 437 1.21 7.03 -4.72
C TYR A 437 0.69 5.61 -5.04
N CYS A 438 -0.63 5.39 -5.14
CA CYS A 438 -1.18 4.12 -5.62
C CYS A 438 -0.71 3.82 -7.04
N ALA A 439 -0.66 4.84 -7.91
CA ALA A 439 -0.12 4.72 -9.26
C ALA A 439 1.37 4.33 -9.24
N LYS A 440 2.18 4.99 -8.40
CA LYS A 440 3.63 4.78 -8.30
C LYS A 440 3.99 3.41 -7.72
N TYR A 441 3.23 2.91 -6.75
CA TYR A 441 3.53 1.68 -6.01
C TYR A 441 2.61 0.50 -6.33
N LEU A 442 2.02 0.50 -7.54
CA LEU A 442 1.06 -0.49 -8.02
C LEU A 442 1.36 -1.93 -7.54
N GLY A 443 0.36 -2.55 -6.91
CA GLY A 443 0.37 -3.94 -6.45
C GLY A 443 -0.29 -4.87 -7.45
N VAL A 444 -0.43 -6.15 -7.07
CA VAL A 444 -1.02 -7.16 -7.97
C VAL A 444 -2.52 -6.93 -8.14
N LEU A 445 -3.20 -6.43 -7.11
CA LEU A 445 -4.64 -6.20 -7.15
C LEU A 445 -4.96 -4.72 -7.20
N ASN A 446 -5.74 -4.34 -8.20
CA ASN A 446 -6.20 -2.97 -8.34
C ASN A 446 -7.73 -2.91 -8.27
N PRO A 447 -8.32 -2.41 -7.17
CA PRO A 447 -9.77 -2.35 -7.07
C PRO A 447 -10.29 -1.32 -8.07
N VAL A 448 -11.19 -1.78 -8.93
CA VAL A 448 -11.82 -0.99 -10.00
C VAL A 448 -13.30 -0.76 -9.74
N HIS A 449 -13.88 -1.55 -8.84
CA HIS A 449 -15.24 -1.36 -8.36
C HIS A 449 -15.41 -1.90 -6.94
N ILE A 450 -16.35 -1.30 -6.19
CA ILE A 450 -16.67 -1.63 -4.81
C ILE A 450 -18.18 -1.41 -4.59
N ALA A 451 -18.86 -2.41 -4.02
CA ALA A 451 -20.24 -2.29 -3.57
C ALA A 451 -20.44 -2.74 -2.11
N ARG A 452 -21.44 -2.13 -1.45
CA ARG A 452 -21.72 -2.35 -0.03
C ARG A 452 -23.07 -3.05 0.15
N HIS A 453 -23.05 -4.22 0.81
CA HIS A 453 -24.27 -4.96 1.14
C HIS A 453 -24.46 -5.22 2.65
N GLY A 454 -23.42 -4.96 3.46
CA GLY A 454 -23.45 -5.02 4.94
C GLY A 454 -22.88 -6.32 5.52
N ALA A 455 -22.24 -6.23 6.70
CA ALA A 455 -21.45 -7.33 7.29
C ALA A 455 -22.24 -8.62 7.60
N ALA A 456 -23.58 -8.55 7.59
CA ALA A 456 -24.44 -9.71 7.76
C ALA A 456 -24.64 -10.53 6.48
N SER A 457 -24.14 -10.08 5.31
CA SER A 457 -24.43 -10.69 4.00
C SER A 457 -24.24 -12.20 3.95
N GLU A 458 -23.16 -12.74 4.52
CA GLU A 458 -22.84 -14.18 4.41
C GLU A 458 -22.86 -14.68 2.95
N TRP A 459 -22.15 -13.99 2.06
CA TRP A 459 -21.85 -14.39 0.70
C TRP A 459 -21.44 -15.85 0.62
N ARG A 460 -22.02 -16.60 -0.33
CA ARG A 460 -21.72 -18.01 -0.56
C ARG A 460 -21.28 -18.33 -1.98
N GLY A 461 -21.59 -17.49 -2.96
CA GLY A 461 -21.26 -17.76 -4.35
C GLY A 461 -21.25 -16.51 -5.20
N CYS A 462 -20.39 -16.51 -6.20
CA CYS A 462 -20.31 -15.47 -7.22
C CYS A 462 -20.06 -16.15 -8.57
N ALA A 463 -20.63 -15.62 -9.64
CA ALA A 463 -20.37 -16.07 -11.00
C ALA A 463 -20.40 -14.87 -11.95
N ILE A 464 -19.60 -14.92 -13.02
CA ILE A 464 -19.49 -13.86 -14.02
C ILE A 464 -19.74 -14.48 -15.38
N ALA A 465 -20.72 -13.98 -16.12
CA ALA A 465 -20.98 -14.38 -17.50
C ALA A 465 -21.96 -13.43 -18.20
N ASP A 466 -21.99 -13.49 -19.53
CA ASP A 466 -23.02 -12.85 -20.37
C ASP A 466 -24.30 -13.72 -20.32
N PHE A 467 -25.23 -13.40 -19.42
CA PHE A 467 -26.44 -14.20 -19.20
C PHE A 467 -27.55 -13.84 -20.18
N ASP A 468 -27.63 -12.59 -20.64
CA ASP A 468 -28.67 -12.13 -21.56
C ASP A 468 -28.32 -12.29 -23.04
N GLY A 469 -27.02 -12.47 -23.36
CA GLY A 469 -26.47 -12.68 -24.69
C GLY A 469 -26.17 -11.37 -25.44
N ASN A 470 -26.09 -10.23 -24.75
CA ASN A 470 -25.83 -8.92 -25.35
C ASN A 470 -24.32 -8.65 -25.57
N GLY A 471 -23.43 -9.54 -25.12
CA GLY A 471 -21.98 -9.41 -25.20
C GLY A 471 -21.32 -8.69 -24.01
N ILE A 472 -22.11 -8.27 -23.03
CA ILE A 472 -21.71 -7.61 -21.77
C ILE A 472 -21.91 -8.59 -20.63
N PRO A 473 -20.86 -8.98 -19.91
CA PRO A 473 -21.03 -9.90 -18.79
C PRO A 473 -21.65 -9.24 -17.55
N GLU A 474 -22.51 -9.99 -16.87
CA GLU A 474 -23.07 -9.64 -15.58
C GLU A 474 -22.41 -10.40 -14.43
N ILE A 475 -22.55 -9.86 -13.22
CA ILE A 475 -22.07 -10.44 -11.97
C ILE A 475 -23.28 -10.97 -11.19
N ALA A 476 -23.35 -12.28 -11.02
CA ALA A 476 -24.31 -12.96 -10.16
C ALA A 476 -23.68 -13.22 -8.78
N MET A 477 -24.36 -12.83 -7.69
CA MET A 477 -23.90 -13.04 -6.32
C MET A 477 -25.01 -13.68 -5.48
N VAL A 478 -24.69 -14.62 -4.59
CA VAL A 478 -25.66 -15.23 -3.67
C VAL A 478 -25.18 -15.15 -2.23
N ARG A 479 -26.11 -14.93 -1.31
CA ARG A 479 -25.80 -14.74 0.10
C ARG A 479 -26.79 -15.47 0.99
N ASN A 480 -26.35 -15.92 2.16
CA ASN A 480 -27.20 -16.67 3.08
C ASN A 480 -28.04 -15.78 4.01
N PHE A 481 -27.74 -14.48 4.09
CA PHE A 481 -28.50 -13.56 4.94
C PHE A 481 -30.01 -13.58 4.66
N ASP A 482 -30.37 -13.46 3.39
CA ASP A 482 -31.75 -13.46 2.88
C ASP A 482 -32.03 -14.62 1.94
N GLY A 483 -30.98 -15.33 1.46
CA GLY A 483 -31.11 -16.45 0.54
C GLY A 483 -31.15 -16.01 -0.93
N ASP A 484 -31.02 -14.72 -1.20
CA ASP A 484 -31.25 -14.12 -2.51
C ASP A 484 -30.05 -14.23 -3.45
N ILE A 485 -30.36 -14.35 -4.75
CA ILE A 485 -29.40 -14.18 -5.84
C ILE A 485 -29.57 -12.78 -6.43
N TYR A 486 -28.49 -12.01 -6.40
CA TYR A 486 -28.37 -10.67 -6.95
C TYR A 486 -27.69 -10.71 -8.30
N LEU A 487 -28.28 -10.06 -9.30
CA LEU A 487 -27.67 -9.88 -10.61
C LEU A 487 -27.35 -8.40 -10.82
N ASN A 488 -26.12 -8.15 -11.23
CA ASN A 488 -25.58 -6.80 -11.36
C ASN A 488 -24.89 -6.65 -12.71
N THR A 489 -25.15 -5.54 -13.38
CA THR A 489 -24.39 -5.13 -14.56
C THR A 489 -23.17 -4.31 -14.14
N TRP A 490 -22.10 -4.40 -14.92
CA TRP A 490 -20.96 -3.51 -14.79
C TRP A 490 -20.80 -2.68 -16.06
N ASP A 491 -20.98 -1.36 -15.93
CA ASP A 491 -20.67 -0.42 -16.99
C ASP A 491 -19.28 0.19 -16.75
N ARG A 492 -18.32 -0.17 -17.61
CA ARG A 492 -16.94 0.31 -17.55
C ARG A 492 -16.75 1.71 -18.14
N SER A 493 -17.77 2.27 -18.82
CA SER A 493 -17.75 3.67 -19.28
C SER A 493 -17.57 4.63 -18.09
N ILE A 494 -18.01 4.19 -16.92
CA ILE A 494 -17.69 4.76 -15.63
C ILE A 494 -16.59 3.87 -15.04
N ARG A 495 -15.32 4.21 -15.23
CA ARG A 495 -14.14 3.41 -14.74
C ARG A 495 -14.07 3.23 -13.21
N MET A 496 -15.11 3.69 -12.52
CA MET A 496 -15.47 3.56 -11.11
C MET A 496 -17.00 3.66 -10.97
N GLY A 497 -17.74 2.78 -11.68
CA GLY A 497 -19.20 2.77 -11.70
C GLY A 497 -19.82 2.26 -10.40
N GLU A 498 -21.15 2.31 -10.27
CA GLU A 498 -21.89 1.57 -9.25
C GLU A 498 -22.36 0.23 -9.84
N MET A 499 -22.29 -0.87 -9.09
CA MET A 499 -22.99 -2.10 -9.49
C MET A 499 -24.48 -1.80 -9.47
N GLN A 500 -25.12 -1.83 -10.64
CA GLN A 500 -26.55 -1.61 -10.73
C GLN A 500 -27.26 -2.95 -10.53
N HIS A 501 -27.97 -3.02 -9.41
CA HIS A 501 -28.88 -4.12 -9.14
C HIS A 501 -30.03 -4.08 -10.16
N TYR A 502 -30.17 -5.11 -10.98
CA TYR A 502 -31.25 -5.16 -11.96
C TYR A 502 -32.27 -6.28 -11.70
N GLN A 503 -31.91 -7.32 -10.94
CA GLN A 503 -32.84 -8.40 -10.58
C GLN A 503 -32.42 -9.14 -9.29
N THR A 504 -33.42 -9.53 -8.49
CA THR A 504 -33.31 -10.47 -7.36
C THR A 504 -34.09 -11.76 -7.65
N LEU A 505 -33.56 -12.91 -7.25
CA LEU A 505 -34.30 -14.19 -7.20
C LEU A 505 -34.53 -14.58 -5.72
N ASP A 506 -35.78 -14.51 -5.27
CA ASP A 506 -36.19 -14.79 -3.88
C ASP A 506 -36.33 -16.29 -3.63
N PHE A 507 -35.50 -16.82 -2.72
CA PHE A 507 -35.54 -18.21 -2.26
C PHE A 507 -35.93 -18.34 -0.78
N GLY A 508 -36.24 -17.21 -0.13
CA GLY A 508 -36.61 -17.09 1.27
C GLY A 508 -35.50 -17.49 2.26
N SER A 509 -35.85 -17.50 3.54
CA SER A 509 -34.95 -17.73 4.68
C SER A 509 -34.30 -19.13 4.75
N ALA A 510 -34.62 -20.04 3.82
CA ALA A 510 -34.00 -21.36 3.71
C ALA A 510 -32.62 -21.27 3.02
N SER A 511 -31.69 -20.67 3.74
CA SER A 511 -30.36 -20.29 3.26
C SER A 511 -29.28 -21.29 3.69
N ASP A 512 -28.74 -22.05 2.74
CA ASP A 512 -27.44 -22.75 2.89
C ASP A 512 -26.81 -22.98 1.52
N TRP A 513 -26.59 -21.89 0.79
CA TRP A 513 -25.96 -21.92 -0.52
C TRP A 513 -24.51 -22.41 -0.40
N VAL A 514 -24.12 -23.27 -1.35
CA VAL A 514 -22.74 -23.75 -1.51
C VAL A 514 -21.95 -22.81 -2.41
N GLY A 515 -22.56 -22.33 -3.48
CA GLY A 515 -21.92 -21.46 -4.45
C GLY A 515 -22.75 -21.24 -5.71
N LEU A 516 -22.24 -20.36 -6.57
CA LEU A 516 -22.72 -20.11 -7.92
C LEU A 516 -21.61 -20.44 -8.92
N ALA A 517 -21.99 -20.82 -10.13
CA ALA A 517 -21.09 -20.94 -11.27
C ALA A 517 -21.86 -20.59 -12.55
N ALA A 518 -21.15 -20.22 -13.62
CA ALA A 518 -21.75 -19.91 -14.89
C ALA A 518 -21.03 -20.60 -16.04
N GLY A 519 -21.75 -20.89 -17.12
CA GLY A 519 -21.15 -21.42 -18.35
C GLY A 519 -22.16 -21.77 -19.43
N ARG A 520 -21.67 -22.21 -20.58
CA ARG A 520 -22.46 -22.55 -21.77
C ARG A 520 -22.92 -24.01 -21.71
N LEU A 521 -24.08 -24.24 -21.10
CA LEU A 521 -24.68 -25.56 -20.98
C LEU A 521 -25.34 -26.08 -22.27
N ASN A 522 -25.29 -25.31 -23.35
CA ASN A 522 -25.73 -25.68 -24.69
C ASN A 522 -24.75 -25.11 -25.74
N THR A 523 -25.14 -25.15 -27.02
CA THR A 523 -24.33 -24.61 -28.13
C THR A 523 -24.69 -23.17 -28.51
N THR A 524 -25.55 -22.49 -27.76
CA THR A 524 -25.89 -21.08 -28.01
C THR A 524 -24.85 -20.16 -27.40
N VAL A 525 -24.96 -18.85 -27.69
CA VAL A 525 -24.03 -17.83 -27.18
C VAL A 525 -24.27 -17.49 -25.70
N LYS A 526 -25.48 -17.70 -25.20
CA LYS A 526 -25.91 -17.34 -23.84
C LYS A 526 -25.29 -18.26 -22.79
N ASN A 527 -24.95 -17.69 -21.64
CA ASN A 527 -24.51 -18.46 -20.49
C ASN A 527 -25.70 -18.75 -19.55
N TYR A 528 -25.59 -19.86 -18.85
CA TYR A 528 -26.51 -20.28 -17.81
C TYR A 528 -25.88 -20.02 -16.45
N LEU A 529 -26.72 -19.60 -15.49
CA LEU A 529 -26.33 -19.54 -14.09
C LEU A 529 -26.69 -20.87 -13.42
N VAL A 530 -25.78 -21.39 -12.61
CA VAL A 530 -25.98 -22.63 -11.84
C VAL A 530 -25.75 -22.33 -10.37
N GLY A 531 -26.69 -22.73 -9.53
CA GLY A 531 -26.58 -22.62 -8.07
C GLY A 531 -26.69 -23.99 -7.41
N VAL A 532 -25.98 -24.20 -6.31
CA VAL A 532 -26.11 -25.40 -5.47
C VAL A 532 -26.42 -25.02 -4.04
N ARG A 533 -27.42 -25.69 -3.46
CA ARG A 533 -27.82 -25.49 -2.07
C ARG A 533 -27.64 -26.77 -1.27
N ARG A 534 -26.98 -26.66 -0.11
CA ARG A 534 -26.70 -27.81 0.76
C ARG A 534 -27.93 -28.21 1.57
N PHE A 535 -28.76 -27.25 1.98
CA PHE A 535 -29.96 -27.47 2.78
C PHE A 535 -30.86 -28.57 2.22
N ASP A 536 -31.25 -28.47 0.94
CA ASP A 536 -32.11 -29.44 0.26
C ASP A 536 -31.38 -30.26 -0.81
N LYS A 537 -30.05 -30.13 -0.88
CA LYS A 537 -29.17 -30.84 -1.81
C LYS A 537 -29.57 -30.65 -3.28
N LYS A 538 -30.11 -29.49 -3.62
CA LYS A 538 -30.55 -29.20 -4.99
C LYS A 538 -29.52 -28.40 -5.77
N ILE A 539 -29.48 -28.72 -7.06
CA ILE A 539 -28.83 -27.95 -8.11
C ILE A 539 -29.93 -27.23 -8.87
N PHE A 540 -29.73 -25.95 -9.15
CA PHE A 540 -30.63 -25.09 -9.89
C PHE A 540 -29.91 -24.59 -11.14
N VAL A 541 -30.61 -24.57 -12.27
CA VAL A 541 -30.14 -23.94 -13.51
C VAL A 541 -31.10 -22.82 -13.85
N PHE A 542 -30.54 -21.66 -14.14
CA PHE A 542 -31.26 -20.46 -14.51
C PHE A 542 -30.84 -19.98 -15.90
N GLU A 543 -31.79 -19.40 -16.61
CA GLU A 543 -31.61 -18.82 -17.94
C GLU A 543 -32.29 -17.46 -18.01
N ASN A 544 -31.71 -16.53 -18.76
CA ASN A 544 -32.35 -15.26 -19.05
C ASN A 544 -33.38 -15.42 -20.17
N VAL A 545 -34.66 -15.37 -19.79
CA VAL A 545 -35.82 -15.43 -20.67
C VAL A 545 -36.43 -14.03 -20.75
N SER A 546 -36.24 -13.38 -21.90
CA SER A 546 -36.80 -12.05 -22.20
C SER A 546 -36.42 -10.96 -21.17
N GLY A 547 -35.16 -10.93 -20.74
CA GLY A 547 -34.64 -9.94 -19.79
C GLY A 547 -34.82 -10.32 -18.32
N THR A 548 -35.39 -11.49 -18.02
CA THR A 548 -35.61 -11.97 -16.65
C THR A 548 -34.94 -13.33 -16.47
N MET A 549 -34.09 -13.47 -15.45
CA MET A 549 -33.56 -14.76 -15.04
C MET A 549 -34.67 -15.63 -14.45
N GLN A 550 -34.82 -16.84 -14.98
CA GLN A 550 -35.82 -17.82 -14.59
C GLN A 550 -35.17 -19.17 -14.30
N GLN A 551 -35.66 -19.87 -13.27
CA GLN A 551 -35.27 -21.24 -13.01
C GLN A 551 -35.88 -22.16 -14.07
N ILE A 552 -35.03 -22.87 -14.82
CA ILE A 552 -35.45 -23.73 -15.93
C ILE A 552 -35.25 -25.22 -15.66
N ALA A 553 -34.35 -25.58 -14.75
CA ALA A 553 -34.14 -26.97 -14.33
C ALA A 553 -33.71 -27.07 -12.88
N THR A 554 -34.01 -28.22 -12.26
CA THR A 554 -33.53 -28.56 -10.93
C THR A 554 -33.15 -30.05 -10.85
N TYR A 555 -32.22 -30.38 -9.97
CA TYR A 555 -31.81 -31.75 -9.68
C TYR A 555 -31.57 -31.93 -8.19
N THR A 556 -32.14 -32.98 -7.60
CA THR A 556 -31.86 -33.33 -6.19
C THR A 556 -30.73 -34.34 -6.16
N LEU A 557 -29.62 -34.00 -5.52
CA LEU A 557 -28.50 -34.91 -5.33
C LEU A 557 -28.91 -36.08 -4.42
N PRO A 558 -28.38 -37.29 -4.66
CA PRO A 558 -28.50 -38.41 -3.74
C PRO A 558 -28.20 -38.01 -2.29
N SER A 559 -28.93 -38.61 -1.34
CA SER A 559 -28.80 -38.28 0.09
C SER A 559 -27.39 -38.52 0.65
N SER A 560 -26.61 -39.41 0.05
CA SER A 560 -25.21 -39.68 0.39
C SER A 560 -24.25 -38.55 -0.02
N ILE A 561 -24.66 -37.65 -0.90
CA ILE A 561 -23.84 -36.54 -1.38
C ILE A 561 -24.11 -35.31 -0.50
N GLN A 562 -23.03 -34.73 0.02
CA GLN A 562 -23.06 -33.45 0.73
C GLN A 562 -22.24 -32.45 -0.07
N PRO A 563 -22.89 -31.52 -0.81
CA PRO A 563 -22.18 -30.62 -1.70
C PRO A 563 -21.40 -29.56 -0.91
N THR A 564 -20.18 -29.30 -1.36
CA THR A 564 -19.24 -28.36 -0.73
C THR A 564 -18.56 -27.40 -1.70
N ALA A 565 -18.54 -27.70 -3.00
CA ALA A 565 -18.02 -26.81 -4.03
C ALA A 565 -18.78 -27.00 -5.36
N LEU A 566 -18.75 -25.98 -6.21
CA LEU A 566 -19.42 -25.96 -7.52
C LEU A 566 -18.52 -25.29 -8.56
N THR A 567 -18.47 -25.83 -9.76
CA THR A 567 -17.95 -25.13 -10.95
C THR A 567 -18.70 -25.59 -12.20
N VAL A 568 -18.63 -24.80 -13.26
CA VAL A 568 -19.12 -25.15 -14.59
C VAL A 568 -17.96 -24.95 -15.56
N PHE A 569 -17.60 -25.98 -16.32
CA PHE A 569 -16.52 -25.86 -17.29
C PHE A 569 -16.69 -26.83 -18.45
N ARG A 570 -15.90 -26.63 -19.51
CA ARG A 570 -15.87 -27.52 -20.67
C ARG A 570 -14.79 -28.57 -20.55
N PRO A 571 -15.12 -29.87 -20.38
CA PRO A 571 -14.13 -30.92 -20.50
C PRO A 571 -13.57 -30.98 -21.92
N LEU A 572 -12.32 -31.45 -22.04
CA LEU A 572 -11.68 -31.62 -23.34
C LEU A 572 -12.50 -32.52 -24.28
N GLY A 573 -12.74 -32.05 -25.50
CA GLY A 573 -13.45 -32.79 -26.54
C GLY A 573 -14.98 -32.70 -26.46
N MET A 574 -15.52 -31.94 -25.51
CA MET A 574 -16.97 -31.74 -25.37
C MET A 574 -17.42 -30.46 -26.09
N ALA A 575 -18.64 -30.50 -26.64
CA ALA A 575 -19.24 -29.36 -27.35
C ALA A 575 -19.84 -28.29 -26.44
N LYS A 576 -20.09 -28.62 -25.16
CA LYS A 576 -20.75 -27.79 -24.16
C LYS A 576 -20.14 -27.98 -22.78
N ASP A 577 -20.45 -27.06 -21.89
CA ASP A 577 -19.98 -27.07 -20.50
C ASP A 577 -20.80 -28.04 -19.66
N HIS A 578 -20.21 -28.53 -18.58
CA HIS A 578 -20.80 -29.49 -17.66
C HIS A 578 -20.74 -28.95 -16.24
N ILE A 579 -21.71 -29.35 -15.42
CA ILE A 579 -21.81 -28.94 -14.03
C ILE A 579 -21.01 -29.92 -13.18
N VAL A 580 -20.13 -29.40 -12.34
CA VAL A 580 -19.26 -30.21 -11.48
C VAL A 580 -19.48 -29.82 -10.02
N VAL A 581 -19.82 -30.81 -9.20
CA VAL A 581 -20.07 -30.64 -7.77
C VAL A 581 -19.05 -31.42 -6.97
N GLY A 582 -18.34 -30.74 -6.09
CA GLY A 582 -17.45 -31.34 -5.09
C GLY A 582 -18.21 -31.63 -3.82
N SER A 583 -17.78 -32.65 -3.09
CA SER A 583 -18.45 -33.10 -1.87
C SER A 583 -17.52 -33.25 -0.67
N SER A 584 -18.13 -33.32 0.50
CA SER A 584 -17.42 -33.39 1.79
C SER A 584 -16.55 -34.63 2.00
N ASN A 585 -16.76 -35.69 1.21
CA ASN A 585 -15.97 -36.94 1.26
C ASN A 585 -14.92 -37.03 0.14
N GLY A 586 -14.61 -35.93 -0.53
CA GLY A 586 -13.56 -35.88 -1.56
C GLY A 586 -13.99 -36.36 -2.95
N LEU A 587 -15.30 -36.62 -3.16
CA LEU A 587 -15.83 -37.06 -4.45
C LEU A 587 -16.23 -35.88 -5.34
N VAL A 588 -16.01 -36.04 -6.64
CA VAL A 588 -16.43 -35.12 -7.69
C VAL A 588 -17.61 -35.73 -8.46
N HIS A 589 -18.69 -34.99 -8.62
CA HIS A 589 -19.90 -35.40 -9.31
C HIS A 589 -20.08 -34.57 -10.58
N LEU A 590 -20.30 -35.24 -11.72
CA LEU A 590 -20.44 -34.59 -13.02
C LEU A 590 -21.88 -34.71 -13.50
N LEU A 591 -22.48 -33.58 -13.89
CA LEU A 591 -23.83 -33.52 -14.43
C LEU A 591 -23.84 -32.89 -15.81
N SER A 592 -24.72 -33.40 -16.67
CA SER A 592 -25.03 -32.81 -17.98
C SER A 592 -26.45 -32.23 -17.96
N TYR A 593 -26.59 -31.05 -18.56
CA TYR A 593 -27.87 -30.40 -18.83
C TYR A 593 -28.32 -30.65 -20.27
N SER A 594 -29.59 -30.98 -20.47
CA SER A 594 -30.17 -31.22 -21.81
C SER A 594 -31.14 -30.09 -22.18
N PRO A 595 -30.80 -29.18 -23.10
CA PRO A 595 -31.65 -28.02 -23.39
C PRO A 595 -32.98 -28.36 -24.07
N GLY A 596 -33.04 -29.43 -24.88
CA GLY A 596 -34.28 -29.84 -25.56
C GLY A 596 -35.34 -30.47 -24.64
N SER A 597 -34.94 -30.86 -23.43
CA SER A 597 -35.82 -31.30 -22.34
C SER A 597 -35.10 -30.90 -21.07
N PRO A 598 -35.39 -29.71 -20.49
CA PRO A 598 -34.55 -29.00 -19.52
C PRO A 598 -34.40 -29.80 -18.22
N THR A 599 -33.53 -30.80 -18.30
CA THR A 599 -33.33 -31.84 -17.32
C THR A 599 -31.83 -31.97 -17.08
N LEU A 600 -31.53 -32.28 -15.83
CA LEU A 600 -30.19 -32.54 -15.36
C LEU A 600 -30.03 -34.03 -15.10
N GLN A 601 -28.90 -34.58 -15.53
CA GLN A 601 -28.55 -35.97 -15.29
C GLN A 601 -27.16 -36.06 -14.67
N LEU A 602 -27.06 -36.80 -13.56
CA LEU A 602 -25.76 -37.24 -13.03
C LEU A 602 -25.18 -38.28 -13.97
N ILE A 603 -24.06 -37.94 -14.61
CA ILE A 603 -23.40 -38.79 -15.61
C ILE A 603 -22.16 -39.50 -15.05
N GLY A 604 -21.64 -39.06 -13.90
CA GLY A 604 -20.54 -39.74 -13.24
C GLY A 604 -20.25 -39.24 -11.83
N THR A 605 -19.62 -40.09 -11.04
CA THR A 605 -19.04 -39.77 -9.74
C THR A 605 -17.63 -40.34 -9.69
N TYR A 606 -16.67 -39.52 -9.27
CA TYR A 606 -15.26 -39.84 -9.36
C TYR A 606 -14.60 -39.62 -8.02
N SER A 607 -13.79 -40.60 -7.62
CA SER A 607 -12.90 -40.49 -6.48
C SER A 607 -11.62 -39.80 -6.92
N THR A 608 -11.14 -38.91 -6.07
CA THR A 608 -9.82 -38.31 -6.18
C THR A 608 -8.84 -39.08 -5.29
N SER A 609 -7.55 -38.77 -5.38
CA SER A 609 -6.52 -39.37 -4.50
C SER A 609 -6.66 -38.96 -3.03
N TYR A 610 -7.60 -38.07 -2.68
CA TYR A 610 -7.81 -37.55 -1.34
C TYR A 610 -9.26 -37.75 -0.90
N THR A 611 -9.43 -38.11 0.38
CA THR A 611 -10.75 -38.32 1.00
C THR A 611 -11.24 -37.10 1.80
N SER A 612 -10.43 -36.05 1.90
CA SER A 612 -10.79 -34.81 2.58
C SER A 612 -11.86 -34.04 1.81
N SER A 613 -12.64 -33.21 2.52
CA SER A 613 -13.63 -32.32 1.91
C SER A 613 -13.01 -31.46 0.82
N ILE A 614 -13.68 -31.41 -0.34
CA ILE A 614 -13.38 -30.43 -1.39
C ILE A 614 -13.92 -29.08 -0.93
N VAL A 615 -13.09 -28.04 -0.97
CA VAL A 615 -13.44 -26.68 -0.53
C VAL A 615 -13.47 -25.68 -1.69
N GLY A 616 -12.87 -26.02 -2.83
CA GLY A 616 -12.91 -25.20 -4.02
C GLY A 616 -12.79 -26.04 -5.29
N LEU A 617 -13.50 -25.62 -6.34
CA LEU A 617 -13.40 -26.18 -7.67
C LEU A 617 -13.32 -25.03 -8.68
N SER A 618 -12.42 -25.16 -9.66
CA SER A 618 -12.42 -24.24 -10.80
C SER A 618 -11.96 -24.98 -12.04
N GLY A 619 -12.75 -24.89 -13.11
CA GLY A 619 -12.36 -25.39 -14.41
C GLY A 619 -11.76 -24.29 -15.27
N GLY A 620 -10.64 -24.58 -15.92
CA GLY A 620 -9.91 -23.60 -16.71
C GLY A 620 -9.07 -24.21 -17.83
N LEU A 621 -8.61 -23.35 -18.72
CA LEU A 621 -7.69 -23.66 -19.82
C LEU A 621 -6.25 -23.46 -19.34
N PHE A 622 -5.64 -24.49 -18.77
CA PHE A 622 -4.27 -24.37 -18.29
C PHE A 622 -3.25 -24.79 -19.35
N GLY A 623 -2.25 -23.92 -19.60
CA GLY A 623 -1.13 -24.17 -20.51
C GLY A 623 -1.21 -23.46 -21.87
N THR A 624 -0.20 -23.70 -22.71
CA THR A 624 0.08 -22.91 -23.93
C THR A 624 -0.82 -23.19 -25.13
N ASN A 625 -1.57 -24.29 -25.12
CA ASN A 625 -2.48 -24.65 -26.21
C ASN A 625 -3.89 -24.17 -25.87
N THR A 626 -4.22 -22.99 -26.39
CA THR A 626 -5.41 -22.14 -26.17
C THR A 626 -6.79 -22.80 -26.33
N ARG A 627 -6.90 -24.11 -26.59
CA ARG A 627 -8.18 -24.83 -26.75
C ARG A 627 -8.20 -26.28 -26.27
N ALA A 628 -7.08 -26.85 -25.79
CA ALA A 628 -6.92 -28.31 -25.77
C ALA A 628 -6.83 -28.97 -24.38
N ASN A 629 -6.94 -28.24 -23.27
CA ASN A 629 -6.89 -28.85 -21.93
C ASN A 629 -7.87 -28.18 -20.98
N GLY A 630 -9.16 -28.54 -21.06
CA GLY A 630 -10.06 -28.28 -19.94
C GLY A 630 -9.59 -29.10 -18.74
N LEU A 631 -8.92 -28.46 -17.78
CA LEU A 631 -8.53 -29.10 -16.53
C LEU A 631 -9.41 -28.58 -15.40
N LEU A 632 -9.51 -29.39 -14.36
CA LEU A 632 -10.22 -29.08 -13.14
C LEU A 632 -9.20 -28.94 -12.00
N ALA A 633 -9.12 -27.73 -11.44
CA ALA A 633 -8.42 -27.48 -10.19
C ALA A 633 -9.34 -27.81 -9.01
N ILE A 634 -8.79 -28.52 -8.02
CA ILE A 634 -9.51 -29.00 -6.83
C ILE A 634 -8.70 -28.63 -5.60
N ALA A 635 -9.27 -27.80 -4.71
CA ALA A 635 -8.70 -27.52 -3.40
C ALA A 635 -9.38 -28.38 -2.34
N TYR A 636 -8.59 -28.88 -1.41
CA TYR A 636 -9.02 -29.69 -0.30
C TYR A 636 -8.82 -28.98 1.03
N GLN A 637 -9.66 -29.32 2.01
CA GLN A 637 -9.58 -28.78 3.36
C GLN A 637 -8.25 -29.07 4.07
N ASN A 638 -7.53 -30.12 3.67
CA ASN A 638 -6.20 -30.45 4.19
C ASN A 638 -5.06 -29.68 3.50
N GLY A 639 -5.39 -28.61 2.75
CA GLY A 639 -4.45 -27.69 2.16
C GLY A 639 -3.83 -28.12 0.83
N ASN A 640 -4.23 -29.26 0.29
CA ASN A 640 -3.79 -29.72 -1.01
C ASN A 640 -4.56 -29.04 -2.15
N VAL A 641 -3.86 -28.73 -3.24
CA VAL A 641 -4.46 -28.32 -4.52
C VAL A 641 -4.01 -29.29 -5.61
N LEU A 642 -4.97 -29.80 -6.37
CA LEU A 642 -4.75 -30.71 -7.49
C LEU A 642 -5.26 -30.12 -8.79
N VAL A 643 -4.53 -30.34 -9.87
CA VAL A 643 -5.03 -30.15 -11.23
C VAL A 643 -5.25 -31.52 -11.84
N THR A 644 -6.46 -31.74 -12.36
CA THR A 644 -6.89 -33.01 -12.94
C THR A 644 -7.37 -32.80 -14.37
N LYS A 645 -7.10 -33.78 -15.24
CA LYS A 645 -7.58 -33.82 -16.61
C LYS A 645 -8.70 -34.84 -16.71
N MET A 646 -9.83 -34.45 -17.29
CA MET A 646 -10.88 -35.42 -17.63
C MET A 646 -10.51 -36.13 -18.94
N ASN A 647 -10.57 -37.46 -18.96
CA ASN A 647 -10.26 -38.25 -20.15
C ASN A 647 -11.39 -38.12 -21.20
N THR A 648 -11.03 -38.23 -22.47
CA THR A 648 -11.97 -38.28 -23.60
C THR A 648 -12.89 -39.48 -23.43
N GLY A 649 -14.14 -39.24 -23.04
CA GLY A 649 -15.13 -40.29 -22.70
C GLY A 649 -15.77 -40.14 -21.31
N MET A 650 -15.36 -39.16 -20.50
CA MET A 650 -15.93 -38.88 -19.17
C MET A 650 -15.87 -40.07 -18.20
N THR A 651 -14.92 -40.99 -18.38
CA THR A 651 -14.86 -42.18 -17.53
C THR A 651 -13.97 -42.00 -16.31
N LEU A 652 -12.93 -41.15 -16.39
CA LEU A 652 -11.94 -40.95 -15.32
C LEU A 652 -11.37 -39.52 -15.31
N PHE A 653 -11.11 -38.99 -14.11
CA PHE A 653 -10.19 -37.88 -13.90
C PHE A 653 -8.79 -38.43 -13.65
N THR A 654 -7.83 -38.01 -14.46
CA THR A 654 -6.41 -38.34 -14.27
C THR A 654 -5.74 -37.13 -13.60
N GLN A 655 -5.10 -37.35 -12.46
CA GLN A 655 -4.29 -36.31 -11.82
C GLN A 655 -3.13 -35.92 -12.74
N VAL A 656 -2.98 -34.63 -13.03
CA VAL A 656 -1.92 -34.11 -13.92
C VAL A 656 -0.95 -33.17 -13.22
N SER A 657 -1.20 -32.80 -11.96
CA SER A 657 -0.21 -32.11 -11.12
C SER A 657 0.21 -32.94 -9.92
N GLN A 658 1.42 -32.70 -9.40
CA GLN A 658 1.71 -33.09 -8.02
C GLN A 658 0.84 -32.26 -7.06
N SER A 659 0.48 -32.84 -5.92
CA SER A 659 -0.16 -32.08 -4.86
C SER A 659 0.84 -31.10 -4.30
N PHE A 660 0.45 -29.84 -4.20
CA PHE A 660 1.26 -28.83 -3.54
C PHE A 660 0.59 -28.47 -2.21
N SER A 661 1.36 -28.52 -1.12
CA SER A 661 0.95 -28.04 0.20
C SER A 661 1.76 -26.77 0.52
N PHE A 662 1.09 -25.70 0.96
CA PHE A 662 1.75 -24.41 1.21
C PHE A 662 2.00 -24.22 2.71
N GLY A 663 3.24 -24.34 3.16
CA GLY A 663 3.57 -24.13 4.57
C GLY A 663 2.78 -25.07 5.51
N THR A 664 2.48 -24.60 6.72
CA THR A 664 1.69 -25.34 7.71
C THR A 664 0.19 -25.30 7.34
N ASN A 665 -0.22 -26.14 6.38
CA ASN A 665 -1.62 -26.48 6.07
C ASN A 665 -2.53 -25.27 5.74
N PRO A 666 -2.47 -24.74 4.50
CA PRO A 666 -3.28 -23.61 4.08
C PRO A 666 -4.74 -24.06 3.99
N ASN A 667 -5.55 -23.74 4.97
CA ASN A 667 -6.99 -24.03 4.95
C ASN A 667 -7.69 -23.22 3.84
N TRP A 668 -7.72 -23.75 2.61
CA TRP A 668 -8.30 -23.09 1.44
C TRP A 668 -9.79 -22.82 1.61
N MET A 669 -10.25 -21.70 1.06
CA MET A 669 -11.66 -21.28 1.13
C MET A 669 -12.34 -21.31 -0.22
N ALA A 670 -11.64 -20.86 -1.27
CA ALA A 670 -12.22 -20.73 -2.59
C ALA A 670 -11.13 -20.80 -3.66
N LEU A 671 -11.54 -21.19 -4.87
CA LEU A 671 -10.72 -21.24 -6.07
C LEU A 671 -11.45 -20.57 -7.22
N THR A 672 -10.73 -19.84 -8.06
CA THR A 672 -11.24 -19.41 -9.37
C THR A 672 -10.11 -19.40 -10.39
N THR A 673 -10.44 -19.39 -11.67
CA THR A 673 -9.47 -19.44 -12.77
C THR A 673 -9.78 -18.37 -13.79
N GLY A 674 -8.76 -17.63 -14.21
CA GLY A 674 -8.89 -16.57 -15.18
C GLY A 674 -7.57 -16.28 -15.89
N ASP A 675 -7.65 -15.57 -17.00
CA ASP A 675 -6.51 -15.05 -17.74
C ASP A 675 -6.06 -13.72 -17.11
N PHE A 676 -5.17 -13.80 -16.13
CA PHE A 676 -4.71 -12.63 -15.38
C PHE A 676 -3.36 -12.11 -15.89
N ALA A 677 -2.65 -12.93 -16.64
CA ALA A 677 -1.30 -12.63 -17.10
C ALA A 677 -1.29 -12.00 -18.52
N PRO A 678 -0.41 -11.02 -18.77
CA PRO A 678 -0.39 -10.26 -20.02
C PRO A 678 -0.03 -11.08 -21.26
N GLU A 679 0.55 -12.26 -21.09
CA GLU A 679 0.91 -13.14 -22.20
C GLU A 679 -0.28 -13.91 -22.80
N HIS A 680 -1.41 -14.02 -22.09
CA HIS A 680 -2.57 -14.80 -22.53
C HIS A 680 -2.26 -16.28 -22.84
N VAL A 681 -1.25 -16.85 -22.17
CA VAL A 681 -0.78 -18.22 -22.37
C VAL A 681 -1.34 -19.14 -21.27
N GLY A 682 -2.63 -19.43 -21.41
CA GLY A 682 -3.37 -20.23 -20.44
C GLY A 682 -3.83 -19.42 -19.23
N GLN A 683 -4.81 -19.96 -18.51
CA GLN A 683 -5.39 -19.33 -17.34
C GLN A 683 -4.57 -19.63 -16.08
N GLU A 684 -4.48 -18.62 -15.22
CA GLU A 684 -3.99 -18.72 -13.86
C GLU A 684 -5.09 -19.19 -12.91
N LEU A 685 -4.66 -19.74 -11.78
CA LEU A 685 -5.51 -20.13 -10.67
C LEU A 685 -5.35 -19.13 -9.53
N VAL A 686 -6.45 -18.64 -8.98
CA VAL A 686 -6.46 -17.82 -7.77
C VAL A 686 -7.08 -18.64 -6.64
N ALA A 687 -6.39 -18.68 -5.50
CA ALA A 687 -6.81 -19.43 -4.32
C ALA A 687 -6.85 -18.52 -3.09
N SER A 688 -7.97 -18.53 -2.35
CA SER A 688 -8.08 -17.81 -1.07
C SER A 688 -7.78 -18.72 0.10
N SER A 689 -6.89 -18.29 1.00
CA SER A 689 -6.47 -19.04 2.19
C SER A 689 -7.10 -18.46 3.46
N ARG A 690 -7.70 -19.31 4.28
CA ARG A 690 -8.23 -18.93 5.61
C ARG A 690 -7.13 -18.69 6.63
N THR A 691 -5.97 -19.31 6.44
CA THR A 691 -4.92 -19.39 7.48
C THR A 691 -4.25 -18.06 7.70
N ASP A 692 -4.00 -17.34 6.60
CA ASP A 692 -3.29 -16.06 6.56
C ASP A 692 -4.13 -14.95 5.92
N GLY A 693 -5.32 -15.25 5.38
CA GLY A 693 -6.22 -14.27 4.77
C GLY A 693 -5.70 -13.71 3.45
N LYS A 694 -4.86 -14.48 2.73
CA LYS A 694 -4.26 -14.07 1.45
C LYS A 694 -4.91 -14.75 0.25
N LEU A 695 -4.92 -14.04 -0.88
CA LEU A 695 -5.09 -14.62 -2.21
C LEU A 695 -3.73 -15.03 -2.77
N TYR A 696 -3.68 -16.21 -3.35
CA TYR A 696 -2.51 -16.77 -4.02
C TYR A 696 -2.79 -16.87 -5.51
N PHE A 697 -1.91 -16.29 -6.31
CA PHE A 697 -1.92 -16.40 -7.77
C PHE A 697 -0.98 -17.53 -8.17
N LEU A 698 -1.51 -18.54 -8.83
CA LEU A 698 -0.83 -19.78 -9.15
C LEU A 698 -0.85 -20.01 -10.66
N ARG A 699 0.23 -20.58 -11.18
CA ARG A 699 0.32 -21.01 -12.58
C ARG A 699 0.61 -22.49 -12.66
N PHE A 700 -0.17 -23.20 -13.48
CA PHE A 700 0.11 -24.58 -13.81
C PHE A 700 1.05 -24.67 -15.02
N ASN A 701 2.21 -25.28 -14.83
CA ASN A 701 3.14 -25.58 -15.91
C ASN A 701 2.88 -26.99 -16.44
N ALA A 702 2.22 -27.06 -17.60
CA ALA A 702 1.82 -28.32 -18.23
C ALA A 702 2.99 -29.26 -18.57
N SER A 703 4.20 -28.73 -18.84
CA SER A 703 5.38 -29.54 -19.17
C SER A 703 5.99 -30.22 -17.94
N SER A 704 5.89 -29.57 -16.78
CA SER A 704 6.47 -30.08 -15.52
C SER A 704 5.42 -30.70 -14.59
N SER A 705 4.13 -30.52 -14.87
CA SER A 705 3.04 -30.92 -13.96
C SER A 705 3.14 -30.24 -12.58
N LEU A 706 3.72 -29.04 -12.51
CA LEU A 706 3.90 -28.28 -11.27
C LEU A 706 3.00 -27.04 -11.24
N LEU A 707 2.51 -26.72 -10.04
CA LEU A 707 1.91 -25.42 -9.73
C LEU A 707 3.00 -24.52 -9.14
N SER A 708 3.14 -23.30 -9.66
CA SER A 708 4.07 -22.29 -9.17
C SER A 708 3.33 -21.04 -8.69
N ILE A 709 3.81 -20.42 -7.61
CA ILE A 709 3.30 -19.13 -7.14
C ILE A 709 3.82 -18.02 -8.04
N LEU A 710 2.89 -17.20 -8.53
CA LEU A 710 3.18 -15.95 -9.22
C LEU A 710 3.18 -14.75 -8.26
N GLY A 711 2.38 -14.82 -7.20
CA GLY A 711 2.30 -13.78 -6.18
C GLY A 711 1.23 -14.09 -5.14
N SER A 712 1.15 -13.25 -4.11
CA SER A 712 0.07 -13.28 -3.12
C SER A 712 -0.25 -11.89 -2.61
N GLU A 713 -1.51 -11.62 -2.30
CA GLU A 713 -1.97 -10.34 -1.74
C GLU A 713 -2.89 -10.60 -0.54
N PRO A 714 -2.79 -9.81 0.56
CA PRO A 714 -3.71 -9.95 1.68
C PRO A 714 -5.07 -9.36 1.36
N MET A 715 -6.15 -10.09 1.60
CA MET A 715 -7.52 -9.56 1.47
C MET A 715 -8.06 -9.08 2.79
N VAL A 716 -7.86 -9.86 3.84
CA VAL A 716 -8.25 -9.48 5.19
C VAL A 716 -7.29 -10.07 6.21
N ARG A 717 -6.70 -9.19 7.03
CA ARG A 717 -5.87 -9.64 8.15
C ARG A 717 -6.76 -10.31 9.20
N PRO A 718 -6.40 -11.48 9.73
CA PRO A 718 -7.11 -12.08 10.85
C PRO A 718 -7.14 -11.09 12.02
N VAL A 719 -8.33 -10.72 12.48
CA VAL A 719 -8.45 -9.87 13.67
C VAL A 719 -8.09 -10.71 14.89
N VAL A 720 -6.90 -10.49 15.45
CA VAL A 720 -6.50 -11.09 16.73
C VAL A 720 -7.05 -10.19 17.84
N SER A 721 -8.32 -10.39 18.21
CA SER A 721 -8.88 -9.73 19.39
C SER A 721 -8.89 -10.70 20.57
N GLY A 722 -8.18 -10.36 21.65
CA GLY A 722 -8.23 -11.10 22.92
C GLY A 722 -7.65 -12.52 22.88
N GLY A 723 -6.66 -12.79 22.01
CA GLY A 723 -6.04 -14.12 21.89
C GLY A 723 -6.91 -15.18 21.21
N ILE A 724 -8.12 -14.82 20.77
CA ILE A 724 -8.98 -15.67 19.94
C ILE A 724 -8.82 -15.19 18.51
N THR A 725 -8.12 -15.97 17.70
CA THR A 725 -8.10 -15.79 16.24
C THR A 725 -9.49 -16.16 15.71
N ASN A 726 -10.42 -15.20 15.71
CA ASN A 726 -11.66 -15.35 14.97
C ASN A 726 -11.30 -15.23 13.48
N TYR A 727 -10.86 -16.35 12.90
CA TYR A 727 -10.65 -16.46 11.46
C TYR A 727 -11.93 -16.01 10.78
N LEU A 728 -11.79 -14.98 9.95
CA LEU A 728 -12.88 -14.30 9.32
C LEU A 728 -13.71 -15.27 8.47
N ARG A 729 -15.00 -14.95 8.36
CA ARG A 729 -16.00 -15.72 7.60
C ARG A 729 -15.54 -15.87 6.13
N HIS A 730 -15.91 -17.01 5.51
CA HIS A 730 -15.57 -17.40 4.12
C HIS A 730 -15.49 -16.22 3.13
N GLU A 731 -14.40 -16.10 2.38
CA GLU A 731 -14.39 -15.25 1.18
C GLU A 731 -14.94 -16.03 -0.01
N VAL A 732 -15.65 -15.35 -0.90
CA VAL A 732 -16.11 -15.90 -2.17
C VAL A 732 -15.36 -15.19 -3.28
N ILE A 733 -14.78 -15.93 -4.20
CA ILE A 733 -14.06 -15.37 -5.36
C ILE A 733 -14.64 -15.92 -6.66
N ALA A 734 -14.66 -15.08 -7.68
CA ALA A 734 -14.99 -15.45 -9.06
C ALA A 734 -14.15 -14.61 -10.03
N SER A 735 -13.94 -15.10 -11.24
CA SER A 735 -13.26 -14.35 -12.28
C SER A 735 -13.92 -14.48 -13.63
N GLY A 736 -13.69 -13.49 -14.48
CA GLY A 736 -14.21 -13.45 -15.84
C GLY A 736 -13.88 -12.14 -16.53
N ASN A 737 -13.91 -12.16 -17.85
CA ASN A 737 -13.64 -11.00 -18.68
C ASN A 737 -14.84 -10.06 -18.69
N LEU A 738 -14.85 -9.06 -17.83
CA LEU A 738 -15.87 -8.02 -17.77
C LEU A 738 -15.60 -6.88 -18.80
N ASN A 739 -14.62 -7.04 -19.71
CA ASN A 739 -14.29 -6.05 -20.73
C ASN A 739 -15.08 -6.27 -22.04
N VAL A 740 -15.98 -5.33 -22.35
CA VAL A 740 -16.79 -5.33 -23.57
C VAL A 740 -16.07 -4.74 -24.79
N ASP A 741 -15.08 -3.88 -24.57
CA ASP A 741 -14.42 -3.09 -25.63
C ASP A 741 -13.24 -3.82 -26.28
N ALA A 742 -12.76 -4.90 -25.67
CA ALA A 742 -11.59 -5.64 -26.15
C ALA A 742 -12.01 -6.88 -26.95
N LEU A 743 -12.01 -6.75 -28.28
CA LEU A 743 -11.93 -7.89 -29.19
C LEU A 743 -10.71 -8.77 -28.83
N ARG A 744 -10.96 -9.83 -28.05
CA ARG A 744 -10.13 -11.04 -27.86
C ARG A 744 -8.82 -10.97 -27.07
N CYS A 745 -8.44 -9.86 -26.44
CA CYS A 745 -7.18 -9.76 -25.66
C CYS A 745 -7.29 -8.98 -24.33
N SER A 746 -8.44 -9.01 -23.65
CA SER A 746 -8.54 -8.44 -22.30
C SER A 746 -8.25 -9.49 -21.24
N LYS A 747 -7.53 -9.06 -20.20
CA LYS A 747 -7.37 -9.82 -18.96
C LYS A 747 -8.72 -10.00 -18.28
N ASP A 748 -8.88 -11.10 -17.57
CA ASP A 748 -10.02 -11.33 -16.69
C ASP A 748 -9.92 -10.42 -15.44
N GLU A 749 -11.07 -9.91 -14.99
CA GLU A 749 -11.21 -9.27 -13.69
C GLU A 749 -11.48 -10.33 -12.60
N LEU A 750 -11.09 -9.99 -11.37
CA LEU A 750 -11.33 -10.80 -10.18
C LEU A 750 -12.40 -10.15 -9.30
N VAL A 751 -13.49 -10.84 -9.04
CA VAL A 751 -14.51 -10.43 -8.07
C VAL A 751 -14.26 -11.15 -6.74
N VAL A 752 -14.24 -10.38 -5.66
CA VAL A 752 -14.08 -10.89 -4.28
C VAL A 752 -15.21 -10.37 -3.42
N LEU A 753 -16.01 -11.30 -2.87
CA LEU A 753 -17.06 -11.00 -1.89
C LEU A 753 -16.54 -11.34 -0.49
N ARG A 754 -16.47 -10.31 0.36
CA ARG A 754 -15.89 -10.42 1.70
C ARG A 754 -16.97 -10.53 2.74
N ASN A 755 -16.97 -11.63 3.50
CA ASN A 755 -17.89 -11.79 4.62
C ASN A 755 -17.42 -11.11 5.91
N ALA A 756 -16.17 -10.64 5.97
CA ALA A 756 -15.65 -9.87 7.08
C ALA A 756 -16.43 -8.56 7.30
N ASP A 757 -16.83 -7.92 6.21
CA ASP A 757 -17.42 -6.60 6.18
C ASP A 757 -18.65 -6.50 5.26
N GLY A 758 -18.91 -7.54 4.46
CA GLY A 758 -20.07 -7.62 3.56
C GLY A 758 -19.90 -6.87 2.25
N TRP A 759 -18.68 -6.49 1.90
CA TRP A 759 -18.37 -5.74 0.69
C TRP A 759 -18.08 -6.67 -0.48
N ALA A 760 -18.35 -6.18 -1.68
CA ALA A 760 -18.01 -6.82 -2.95
C ALA A 760 -17.00 -5.93 -3.68
N PHE A 761 -15.87 -6.51 -4.09
CA PHE A 761 -14.82 -5.82 -4.84
C PHE A 761 -14.67 -6.44 -6.21
N VAL A 762 -14.39 -5.61 -7.21
CA VAL A 762 -13.89 -6.03 -8.51
C VAL A 762 -12.48 -5.50 -8.62
N TYR A 763 -11.55 -6.37 -8.98
CA TYR A 763 -10.14 -6.04 -9.15
C TYR A 763 -9.70 -6.30 -10.59
N GLU A 764 -8.91 -5.38 -11.13
CA GLU A 764 -7.99 -5.67 -12.21
C GLU A 764 -6.74 -6.33 -11.63
N VAL A 765 -6.30 -7.44 -12.24
CA VAL A 765 -5.12 -8.18 -11.79
C VAL A 765 -3.89 -7.80 -12.63
N ASN A 766 -2.88 -7.27 -11.95
CA ASN A 766 -1.61 -6.83 -12.52
C ASN A 766 -0.50 -7.82 -12.21
N LEU A 767 -0.57 -9.01 -12.81
CA LEU A 767 0.57 -9.93 -12.89
C LEU A 767 1.55 -9.40 -13.94
N GLY A 768 2.45 -8.49 -13.56
CA GLY A 768 3.50 -8.02 -14.47
C GLY A 768 4.41 -9.16 -14.95
N ALA A 769 5.06 -8.99 -16.11
CA ALA A 769 6.03 -9.96 -16.64
C ALA A 769 7.22 -10.22 -15.67
N ASP A 770 7.51 -9.25 -14.78
CA ASP A 770 8.52 -9.38 -13.72
C ASP A 770 7.99 -10.00 -12.41
N CYS A 771 6.68 -10.10 -12.19
CA CYS A 771 6.10 -10.83 -11.05
C CYS A 771 6.37 -12.34 -11.16
N VAL A 772 6.62 -12.84 -12.38
CA VAL A 772 6.88 -14.26 -12.69
C VAL A 772 8.34 -14.67 -12.41
N LYS A 773 9.25 -13.73 -12.07
CA LYS A 773 10.66 -14.08 -11.80
C LYS A 773 10.88 -14.46 -10.34
N SER A 774 10.60 -15.74 -10.08
CA SER A 774 11.07 -16.54 -8.93
C SER A 774 10.66 -16.05 -7.54
N SER A 775 10.53 -16.99 -6.63
CA SER A 775 10.42 -16.84 -5.16
C SER A 775 11.62 -16.15 -4.50
N GLY A 776 12.21 -15.15 -5.17
CA GLY A 776 13.26 -14.27 -4.70
C GLY A 776 13.10 -12.91 -5.37
N TYR A 777 12.46 -11.99 -4.66
CA TYR A 777 12.42 -10.53 -4.86
C TYR A 777 13.16 -10.00 -6.12
N PRO A 778 12.47 -9.74 -7.24
CA PRO A 778 13.08 -9.12 -8.39
C PRO A 778 12.87 -7.59 -8.33
N HIS A 779 13.85 -6.88 -7.80
CA HIS A 779 14.15 -5.52 -8.27
C HIS A 779 15.64 -5.50 -8.59
N SER A 780 16.00 -5.59 -9.87
CA SER A 780 17.38 -5.44 -10.35
C SER A 780 17.99 -4.10 -9.95
N TYR A 781 17.16 -3.05 -9.81
CA TYR A 781 17.56 -1.74 -9.30
C TYR A 781 17.86 -1.74 -7.79
N LEU A 782 17.23 -2.63 -7.01
CA LEU A 782 17.53 -2.84 -5.60
C LEU A 782 18.71 -3.79 -5.44
N LYS A 783 18.88 -4.84 -6.25
CA LYS A 783 20.01 -5.79 -6.13
C LYS A 783 21.38 -5.12 -6.22
N GLU A 784 21.51 -3.99 -6.91
CA GLU A 784 22.79 -3.27 -7.02
C GLU A 784 23.07 -2.38 -5.78
N LYS A 785 22.04 -1.78 -5.15
CA LYS A 785 22.18 -1.01 -3.89
C LYS A 785 22.08 -1.88 -2.62
N ILE A 786 21.30 -2.95 -2.67
CA ILE A 786 21.07 -3.94 -1.60
C ILE A 786 22.11 -5.07 -1.67
N GLY A 787 22.67 -5.40 -2.83
CA GLY A 787 23.66 -6.48 -2.97
C GLY A 787 24.96 -6.26 -2.19
N HIS A 788 25.24 -5.02 -1.77
CA HIS A 788 26.32 -4.69 -0.84
C HIS A 788 25.88 -4.66 0.65
N ALA A 789 24.57 -4.67 0.95
CA ALA A 789 24.02 -4.60 2.31
C ALA A 789 23.33 -5.91 2.79
N LEU A 790 22.93 -6.80 1.86
CA LEU A 790 22.23 -8.06 2.12
C LEU A 790 23.02 -9.27 1.57
N GLN A 791 24.32 -9.33 1.81
CA GLN A 791 24.94 -10.63 2.06
C GLN A 791 24.47 -11.06 3.45
N ALA A 792 23.34 -11.78 3.53
CA ALA A 792 22.83 -12.46 4.72
C ALA A 792 23.38 -11.90 6.05
N THR A 793 23.06 -10.64 6.36
CA THR A 793 23.32 -10.10 7.68
C THR A 793 22.26 -10.71 8.56
N GLU A 794 22.62 -11.81 9.23
CA GLU A 794 21.86 -12.31 10.38
C GLU A 794 21.50 -11.11 11.26
N SER A 795 20.22 -10.93 11.55
CA SER A 795 19.69 -9.78 12.27
C SER A 795 20.06 -9.87 13.74
N MET A 796 21.27 -9.44 14.10
CA MET A 796 21.62 -9.25 15.52
C MET A 796 20.92 -8.00 16.05
N MET A 797 20.12 -8.20 17.09
CA MET A 797 19.45 -7.14 17.86
C MET A 797 20.27 -6.84 19.11
N ILE A 798 20.34 -5.57 19.51
CA ILE A 798 20.98 -5.14 20.77
C ILE A 798 19.91 -4.49 21.63
N TYR A 799 19.72 -4.99 22.85
CA TYR A 799 18.74 -4.45 23.80
C TYR A 799 19.28 -4.40 25.23
N PRO A 800 19.00 -3.34 26.01
CA PRO A 800 18.37 -2.09 25.60
C PRO A 800 19.35 -1.19 24.82
N ASN A 801 18.83 -0.37 23.90
CA ASN A 801 19.60 0.65 23.18
C ASN A 801 18.74 1.91 22.97
N PRO A 802 19.00 3.04 23.64
CA PRO A 802 20.11 3.27 24.59
C PRO A 802 20.07 2.33 25.80
N VAL A 803 21.24 1.95 26.30
CA VAL A 803 21.39 1.06 27.44
C VAL A 803 20.89 1.78 28.69
N SER A 804 19.84 1.25 29.32
CA SER A 804 19.21 1.83 30.52
C SER A 804 19.66 1.14 31.82
N GLY A 805 20.71 0.33 31.76
CA GLY A 805 21.29 -0.40 32.88
C GLY A 805 22.69 -0.90 32.54
N ASN A 806 23.19 -1.86 33.30
CA ASN A 806 24.56 -2.35 33.11
C ASN A 806 24.67 -3.42 32.02
N MET A 807 23.55 -4.00 31.57
CA MET A 807 23.56 -5.15 30.68
C MET A 807 23.00 -4.81 29.30
N ILE A 808 23.70 -5.29 28.26
CA ILE A 808 23.17 -5.37 26.89
C ILE A 808 23.04 -6.84 26.49
N THR A 809 21.96 -7.17 25.80
CA THR A 809 21.69 -8.48 25.21
C THR A 809 21.85 -8.39 23.71
N LEU A 810 22.69 -9.24 23.14
CA LEU A 810 22.78 -9.50 21.71
C LEU A 810 22.01 -10.76 21.36
N ASP A 811 20.95 -10.64 20.58
CA ASP A 811 20.21 -11.80 20.07
C ASP A 811 20.76 -12.26 18.73
N GLN A 812 20.49 -13.54 18.41
CA GLN A 812 20.90 -14.26 17.20
C GLN A 812 22.42 -14.37 16.99
N VAL A 813 23.18 -14.44 18.09
CA VAL A 813 24.64 -14.64 18.03
C VAL A 813 24.97 -16.13 17.97
N LYS A 814 25.85 -16.54 17.06
CA LYS A 814 26.39 -17.92 17.04
C LYS A 814 27.38 -18.13 18.18
N SER A 815 27.33 -19.32 18.78
CA SER A 815 28.32 -19.79 19.75
C SER A 815 29.72 -19.74 19.12
N GLY A 816 30.67 -19.16 19.85
CA GLY A 816 32.04 -18.94 19.38
C GLY A 816 32.26 -17.63 18.62
N ALA A 817 31.23 -16.80 18.40
CA ALA A 817 31.42 -15.46 17.86
C ALA A 817 32.16 -14.56 18.86
N ARG A 818 33.04 -13.69 18.34
CA ARG A 818 33.75 -12.66 19.11
C ARG A 818 33.03 -11.34 18.94
N ILE A 819 32.53 -10.79 20.04
CA ILE A 819 31.87 -9.49 20.07
C ILE A 819 32.88 -8.43 20.44
N GLU A 820 33.05 -7.42 19.60
CA GLU A 820 33.95 -6.28 19.82
C GLU A 820 33.13 -5.01 20.02
N ILE A 821 33.30 -4.33 21.15
CA ILE A 821 32.77 -3.00 21.37
C ILE A 821 33.86 -2.00 21.03
N ARG A 822 33.58 -1.10 20.10
CA ARG A 822 34.49 -0.05 19.63
C ARG A 822 33.91 1.31 19.95
N SER A 823 34.74 2.32 20.20
CA SER A 823 34.29 3.70 20.30
C SER A 823 33.89 4.24 18.93
N SER A 824 33.26 5.42 18.90
CA SER A 824 32.80 6.09 17.68
C SER A 824 33.91 6.42 16.66
N ASP A 825 35.17 6.49 17.11
CA ASP A 825 36.36 6.65 16.27
C ASP A 825 36.94 5.32 15.75
N GLY A 826 36.33 4.18 16.12
CA GLY A 826 36.73 2.84 15.70
C GLY A 826 37.73 2.14 16.63
N THR A 827 38.20 2.80 17.70
CA THR A 827 39.13 2.19 18.67
C THR A 827 38.44 1.03 19.40
N LEU A 828 39.13 -0.12 19.52
CA LEU A 828 38.60 -1.27 20.26
C LEU A 828 38.61 -0.98 21.76
N VAL A 829 37.43 -1.02 22.37
CA VAL A 829 37.23 -0.71 23.80
C VAL A 829 37.12 -2.00 24.61
N LYS A 830 36.33 -2.96 24.15
CA LYS A 830 36.07 -4.21 24.88
C LYS A 830 35.82 -5.36 23.94
N THR A 831 36.06 -6.59 24.40
CA THR A 831 35.81 -7.81 23.63
C THR A 831 35.18 -8.87 24.51
N PHE A 832 34.23 -9.61 23.94
CA PHE A 832 33.54 -10.71 24.61
C PHE A 832 33.43 -11.93 23.70
N GLY A 833 33.33 -13.11 24.29
CA GLY A 833 33.00 -14.35 23.59
C GLY A 833 31.51 -14.67 23.74
N ALA A 834 30.86 -15.06 22.65
CA ALA A 834 29.50 -15.58 22.67
C ALA A 834 29.52 -17.06 23.08
N ASN A 835 29.05 -17.36 24.29
CA ASN A 835 29.17 -18.69 24.87
C ASN A 835 28.02 -19.64 24.45
N TYR A 836 26.92 -19.12 23.92
CA TYR A 836 25.75 -19.91 23.51
C TYR A 836 25.19 -19.46 22.16
N ASN A 837 24.53 -20.38 21.45
CA ASN A 837 23.71 -20.05 20.30
C ASN A 837 22.42 -19.40 20.79
N GLY A 838 22.11 -18.20 20.33
CA GLY A 838 20.80 -17.58 20.56
C GLY A 838 20.90 -16.18 21.14
N SER A 839 21.45 -16.02 22.34
CA SER A 839 21.64 -14.70 22.94
C SER A 839 22.92 -14.64 23.76
N CYS A 840 23.52 -13.46 23.85
CA CYS A 840 24.65 -13.21 24.72
C CYS A 840 24.50 -11.88 25.44
N GLU A 841 24.65 -11.90 26.75
CA GLU A 841 24.55 -10.71 27.59
C GLU A 841 25.94 -10.23 27.98
N PHE A 842 26.14 -8.90 28.00
CA PHE A 842 27.41 -8.29 28.35
C PHE A 842 27.21 -7.11 29.29
N ASP A 843 28.09 -7.02 30.29
CA ASP A 843 28.15 -5.88 31.20
C ASP A 843 28.94 -4.74 30.56
N VAL A 844 28.30 -3.57 30.49
CA VAL A 844 28.82 -2.29 29.97
C VAL A 844 28.90 -1.22 31.06
N SER A 845 28.77 -1.56 32.34
CA SER A 845 28.86 -0.62 33.47
C SER A 845 30.20 0.09 33.60
N ASP A 846 31.26 -0.48 33.02
CA ASP A 846 32.61 0.07 32.96
C ASP A 846 32.82 0.99 31.75
N LEU A 847 31.86 1.07 30.82
CA LEU A 847 31.94 1.95 29.67
C LEU A 847 31.43 3.35 30.05
N PRO A 848 32.21 4.42 29.79
CA PRO A 848 31.72 5.79 29.91
C PRO A 848 30.46 6.02 29.07
N SER A 849 29.59 6.93 29.50
CA SER A 849 28.45 7.37 28.69
C SER A 849 28.92 7.82 27.30
N GLY A 850 28.38 7.23 26.25
CA GLY A 850 28.90 7.44 24.90
C GLY A 850 28.29 6.54 23.82
N HIS A 851 28.69 6.81 22.58
CA HIS A 851 28.32 6.01 21.41
C HIS A 851 29.40 4.96 21.13
N TYR A 852 28.99 3.71 21.10
CA TYR A 852 29.83 2.58 20.81
C TYR A 852 29.31 1.81 19.60
N VAL A 853 30.21 1.13 18.91
CA VAL A 853 29.91 0.29 17.78
C VAL A 853 30.20 -1.15 18.20
N VAL A 854 29.18 -1.99 18.18
CA VAL A 854 29.30 -3.42 18.47
C VAL A 854 29.48 -4.17 17.15
N HIS A 855 30.60 -4.87 17.05
CA HIS A 855 30.96 -5.76 15.96
C HIS A 855 30.77 -7.21 16.41
N CYS A 856 30.06 -8.01 15.62
CA CYS A 856 30.06 -9.47 15.79
C CYS A 856 30.99 -10.07 14.74
N MET A 857 32.04 -10.73 15.22
CA MET A 857 33.07 -11.40 14.43
C MET A 857 32.84 -12.91 14.49
N GLU A 858 32.71 -13.57 13.34
CA GLU A 858 32.72 -15.03 13.25
C GLU A 858 34.07 -15.46 12.66
N GLY A 859 34.97 -15.96 13.52
CA GLY A 859 36.39 -16.06 13.17
C GLY A 859 36.98 -14.65 12.96
N ASP A 860 37.62 -14.44 11.80
CA ASP A 860 38.21 -13.14 11.43
C ASP A 860 37.30 -12.28 10.54
N GLN A 861 36.08 -12.74 10.25
CA GLN A 861 35.14 -12.00 9.42
C GLN A 861 34.17 -11.17 10.26
N LEU A 862 34.13 -9.87 10.00
CA LEU A 862 33.10 -8.97 10.50
C LEU A 862 31.78 -9.32 9.83
N ARG A 863 30.84 -9.86 10.61
CA ARG A 863 29.51 -10.23 10.12
C ARG A 863 28.52 -9.08 10.24
N ILE A 864 28.53 -8.39 11.38
CA ILE A 864 27.48 -7.43 11.72
C ILE A 864 28.06 -6.27 12.53
N THR A 865 27.58 -5.05 12.25
CA THR A 865 27.92 -3.81 12.95
C THR A 865 26.66 -3.12 13.43
N ARG A 866 26.60 -2.73 14.71
CA ARG A 866 25.46 -2.03 15.34
C ARG A 866 25.92 -0.91 16.25
N LEU A 867 25.23 0.24 16.20
CA LEU A 867 25.46 1.35 17.12
C LEU A 867 24.75 1.07 18.45
N VAL A 868 25.45 1.27 19.57
CA VAL A 868 24.93 1.18 20.94
C VAL A 868 25.21 2.47 21.67
N VAL A 869 24.21 3.00 22.35
CA VAL A 869 24.34 4.20 23.17
C VAL A 869 24.33 3.80 24.64
N VAL A 870 25.49 3.85 25.29
CA VAL A 870 25.61 3.61 26.74
C VAL A 870 25.37 4.93 27.45
N ARG A 871 24.49 4.95 28.45
CA ARG A 871 24.12 6.15 29.22
C ARG A 871 24.71 6.13 30.61
#